data_AF-R9PM28-F1
#
_entry.id   AF-R9PM28-F1
#
_cell.length_a   1.000
_cell.length_b   1.000
_cell.length_c   1.000
_cell.angle_alpha   90.00
_cell.angle_beta   90.00
_cell.angle_gamma   90.00
#
_symmetry.space_group_name_H-M   'P 1'
#
loop_
_entity.id
_entity.type
_entity.pdbx_description
1 polymer ?
#
loop_
_entity_poly.entity_id
_entity_poly.type
_entity_poly.pdbx_seq_one_letter_code
_entity_poly.pdbx_strand_id
1 'polypeptide(L)'
;MSSSPISQLAADTLAHASEPAVASTAAVALLLLFVPAARKFAINVVCHIYAAIVHRPFRASTTDFFFSSHEAPLPPTHSLWYLVQASTTLKWRAQSNRLRHEKDIRWDDKDAVKHGDMIEAWDRITEWDSQCFHPHKLEQLRKVGDPLADDALDQLENTSADSQSHSSDTLLKIYQQTLAHDASKDQPSACSAFWRAIDRRPPPGSGALGLDWYRSCYGQDAVRDLPQWPRYPSTKQKEPIANLPTWTPQQHAAIDAQDDPAELQAEAEVLRRGQQVFYRYAGPMLTVLLHFSLAGGFASPRITQVLKQTAYLVPNTSVSHANQDASGSSSSLPTVEELRTTFKVDKARADRTWSRLLETTQFILDVVEKVVSLRPPSISAASDPTASKSDSRLAPLERGGEGWQSAVRVRLLHTTVRRRIMKLAEKHGSDPSTSLDNGYDVDTNGIPINQEDMLGTLCAFSSAPLMMMQKIGLQPTSQERKDYIALWRHVGFYMGIEPALLRRAFVDAHAADRTMFCTILHLFKQVEVHTNQSGEHRTTLQPRMQGPTIPVLIACADRPPFHTPLSAHVAISRRLLGKSMADSLALPASSPSREVLTDVLFAGMKMTILFGHLYPRKSWEERKLQLARPLLRRLIVFSFGNKRTKFEMPVPTTSASAETQSTDKGNIETQSHAHPDVPEDKQLITQLAREWRRLMREMYAVLFLVALLSLTPAVYLSLRLFGHYFSS
;
A
#
# COMPACT_ATOMS: atom_id res chain seq x y z
N MET A 1 43.83 -46.44 48.31
CA MET A 1 43.69 -46.01 46.90
C MET A 1 42.33 -45.35 46.77
N SER A 2 42.27 -44.03 46.92
CA SER A 2 41.04 -43.25 46.77
C SER A 2 40.83 -42.91 45.30
N SER A 3 39.72 -43.39 44.73
CA SER A 3 39.25 -42.97 43.41
C SER A 3 39.00 -41.46 43.41
N SER A 4 39.46 -40.75 42.36
CA SER A 4 39.33 -39.30 42.29
C SER A 4 37.86 -38.90 42.10
N PRO A 5 37.43 -37.71 42.59
CA PRO A 5 36.07 -37.22 42.40
C PRO A 5 35.69 -37.05 40.92
N ILE A 6 36.67 -36.99 40.02
CA ILE A 6 36.46 -36.91 38.56
C ILE A 6 36.06 -38.26 37.97
N SER A 7 36.58 -39.38 38.50
CA SER A 7 36.17 -40.72 38.04
C SER A 7 34.77 -41.10 38.50
N GLN A 8 34.32 -40.60 39.66
CA GLN A 8 32.94 -40.78 40.12
C GLN A 8 31.95 -39.93 39.31
N LEU A 9 32.28 -38.67 39.00
CA LEU A 9 31.43 -37.82 38.16
C LEU A 9 31.22 -38.40 36.75
N ALA A 10 32.27 -39.01 36.18
CA ALA A 10 32.19 -39.71 34.89
C ALA A 10 31.37 -41.00 34.96
N ALA A 11 31.47 -41.76 36.06
CA ALA A 11 30.67 -42.96 36.27
C ALA A 11 29.18 -42.64 36.50
N ASP A 12 28.86 -41.57 37.22
CA ASP A 12 27.50 -41.12 37.49
C ASP A 12 26.83 -40.51 36.23
N THR A 13 27.59 -39.82 35.38
CA THR A 13 27.09 -39.37 34.07
C THR A 13 26.86 -40.53 33.10
N LEU A 14 27.69 -41.58 33.15
CA LEU A 14 27.48 -42.81 32.38
C LEU A 14 26.31 -43.65 32.91
N ALA A 15 26.07 -43.66 34.23
CA ALA A 15 24.94 -44.34 34.83
C ALA A 15 23.59 -43.69 34.45
N HIS A 16 23.50 -42.36 34.45
CA HIS A 16 22.29 -41.65 33.99
C HIS A 16 22.05 -41.72 32.48
N ALA A 17 23.08 -42.01 31.67
CA ALA A 17 22.92 -42.24 30.23
C ALA A 17 22.23 -43.59 29.90
N SER A 18 22.09 -44.48 30.87
CA SER A 18 21.47 -45.82 30.71
C SER A 18 19.96 -45.86 30.98
N GLU A 19 19.35 -44.72 31.32
CA GLU A 19 17.89 -44.64 31.48
C GLU A 19 17.16 -44.81 30.13
N PRO A 20 16.11 -45.65 30.04
CA PRO A 20 15.39 -45.91 28.79
C PRO A 20 14.81 -44.64 28.16
N ALA A 21 14.54 -43.59 28.95
CA ALA A 21 14.10 -42.27 28.48
C ALA A 21 15.22 -41.48 27.77
N VAL A 22 16.45 -41.55 28.26
CA VAL A 22 17.62 -40.88 27.66
C VAL A 22 18.04 -41.62 26.38
N ALA A 23 18.02 -42.95 26.40
CA ALA A 23 18.30 -43.77 25.22
C ALA A 23 17.26 -43.57 24.10
N SER A 24 15.97 -43.45 24.44
CA SER A 24 14.90 -43.22 23.46
C SER A 24 14.89 -41.78 22.92
N THR A 25 15.18 -40.77 23.74
CA THR A 25 15.36 -39.39 23.26
C THR A 25 16.61 -39.23 22.39
N ALA A 26 17.72 -39.89 22.72
CA ALA A 26 18.93 -39.94 21.89
C ALA A 26 18.66 -40.68 20.56
N ALA A 27 17.94 -41.81 20.58
CA ALA A 27 17.57 -42.54 19.37
C ALA A 27 16.64 -41.71 18.46
N VAL A 28 15.66 -40.99 19.03
CA VAL A 28 14.81 -40.05 18.28
C VAL A 28 15.62 -38.88 17.72
N ALA A 29 16.54 -38.31 18.49
CA ALA A 29 17.42 -37.24 18.02
C ALA A 29 18.33 -37.70 16.87
N LEU A 30 18.93 -38.89 16.98
CA LEU A 30 19.73 -39.51 15.92
C LEU A 30 18.87 -39.80 14.67
N LEU A 31 17.65 -40.33 14.84
CA LEU A 31 16.69 -40.53 13.75
C LEU A 31 16.35 -39.22 13.03
N LEU A 32 16.09 -38.14 13.76
CA LEU A 32 15.80 -36.81 13.21
C LEU A 32 17.02 -36.17 12.54
N LEU A 33 18.22 -36.43 13.04
CA LEU A 33 19.48 -35.93 12.47
C LEU A 33 19.84 -36.67 11.17
N PHE A 34 19.79 -38.00 11.18
CA PHE A 34 20.35 -38.84 10.12
C PHE A 34 19.33 -39.36 9.10
N VAL A 35 18.02 -39.32 9.38
CA VAL A 35 16.98 -39.80 8.44
C VAL A 35 16.15 -38.62 7.91
N PRO A 36 16.38 -38.15 6.67
CA PRO A 36 15.68 -37.00 6.09
C PRO A 36 14.16 -37.16 6.04
N ALA A 37 13.66 -38.38 5.80
CA ALA A 37 12.23 -38.67 5.77
C ALA A 37 11.59 -38.53 7.16
N ALA A 38 12.23 -39.06 8.22
CA ALA A 38 11.78 -38.91 9.60
C ALA A 38 11.78 -37.44 10.02
N ARG A 39 12.84 -36.70 9.67
CA ARG A 39 12.92 -35.24 9.90
C ARG A 39 11.78 -34.49 9.20
N LYS A 40 11.53 -34.77 7.93
CA LYS A 40 10.46 -34.13 7.15
C LYS A 40 9.07 -34.44 7.74
N PHE A 41 8.84 -35.68 8.15
CA PHE A 41 7.60 -36.09 8.80
C PHE A 41 7.40 -35.36 10.13
N ALA A 42 8.41 -35.33 11.00
CA ALA A 42 8.34 -34.64 12.28
C ALA A 42 8.09 -33.13 12.11
N ILE A 43 8.81 -32.47 11.20
CA ILE A 43 8.59 -31.05 10.87
C ILE A 43 7.15 -30.85 10.41
N ASN A 44 6.63 -31.69 9.51
CA ASN A 44 5.26 -31.58 9.04
C ASN A 44 4.26 -31.72 10.20
N VAL A 45 4.41 -32.71 11.08
CA VAL A 45 3.54 -32.90 12.25
C VAL A 45 3.57 -31.66 13.14
N VAL A 46 4.75 -31.13 13.47
CA VAL A 46 4.91 -29.90 14.27
C VAL A 46 4.23 -28.72 13.59
N CYS A 47 4.41 -28.54 12.27
CA CYS A 47 3.75 -27.48 11.53
C CYS A 47 2.22 -27.62 11.54
N HIS A 48 1.68 -28.84 11.43
CA HIS A 48 0.24 -29.09 11.50
C HIS A 48 -0.32 -28.78 12.89
N ILE A 49 0.37 -29.21 13.95
CA ILE A 49 -0.01 -28.91 15.33
C ILE A 49 0.04 -27.40 15.56
N TYR A 50 1.13 -26.74 15.16
CA TYR A 50 1.27 -25.29 15.26
C TYR A 50 0.15 -24.57 14.52
N ALA A 51 -0.12 -24.91 13.26
CA ALA A 51 -1.18 -24.28 12.50
C ALA A 51 -2.57 -24.60 13.06
N ALA A 52 -2.78 -25.79 13.62
CA ALA A 52 -4.04 -26.15 14.27
C ALA A 52 -4.29 -25.34 15.55
N ILE A 53 -3.24 -24.97 16.29
CA ILE A 53 -3.34 -24.21 17.54
C ILE A 53 -3.38 -22.69 17.25
N VAL A 54 -2.47 -22.21 16.41
CA VAL A 54 -2.23 -20.79 16.18
C VAL A 54 -3.11 -20.21 15.08
N HIS A 55 -3.48 -20.99 14.05
CA HIS A 55 -4.19 -20.48 12.86
C HIS A 55 -5.63 -21.00 12.70
N ARG A 56 -5.92 -22.26 13.05
CA ARG A 56 -7.23 -22.91 12.79
C ARG A 56 -8.41 -22.31 13.57
N PRO A 57 -8.31 -21.92 14.85
CA PRO A 57 -9.42 -21.28 15.58
C PRO A 57 -9.83 -19.93 14.96
N PHE A 58 -8.98 -19.35 14.10
CA PHE A 58 -9.07 -17.97 13.65
C PHE A 58 -9.31 -17.83 12.14
N ARG A 59 -9.37 -18.94 11.40
CA ARG A 59 -9.92 -18.96 10.02
C ARG A 59 -11.45 -18.81 9.98
N ALA A 60 -12.13 -18.93 11.13
CA ALA A 60 -13.58 -18.97 11.25
C ALA A 60 -14.21 -17.77 12.00
N SER A 61 -13.42 -16.89 12.61
CA SER A 61 -13.93 -15.75 13.38
C SER A 61 -13.46 -14.44 12.77
N THR A 62 -14.41 -13.54 12.50
CA THR A 62 -14.15 -12.15 12.09
C THR A 62 -13.59 -11.38 13.28
N THR A 63 -12.26 -11.26 13.36
CA THR A 63 -11.61 -10.64 14.53
C THR A 63 -10.56 -9.59 14.17
N ASP A 64 -10.74 -8.90 13.04
CA ASP A 64 -10.08 -7.61 12.82
C ASP A 64 -11.03 -6.50 13.30
N PHE A 65 -11.02 -6.28 14.61
CA PHE A 65 -11.83 -5.23 15.22
C PHE A 65 -11.18 -3.85 15.01
N PHE A 66 -11.90 -2.99 14.30
CA PHE A 66 -11.66 -1.55 14.21
C PHE A 66 -12.40 -0.84 15.33
N PHE A 67 -11.88 -0.97 16.55
CA PHE A 67 -12.15 -0.01 17.61
C PHE A 67 -10.98 0.98 17.65
N SER A 68 -11.13 2.13 17.03
CA SER A 68 -10.45 3.33 17.51
C SER A 68 -11.53 4.38 17.68
N SER A 69 -12.03 4.57 18.90
CA SER A 69 -12.74 5.81 19.23
C SER A 69 -11.76 6.89 19.69
N HIS A 70 -10.48 6.53 19.89
CA HIS A 70 -9.44 7.42 20.38
C HIS A 70 -8.12 7.17 19.65
N GLU A 71 -7.27 8.19 19.59
CA GLU A 71 -5.91 8.20 19.02
C GLU A 71 -4.96 7.10 19.58
N ALA A 72 -5.45 6.21 20.44
CA ALA A 72 -4.71 5.07 20.96
C ALA A 72 -4.35 4.09 19.83
N PRO A 73 -3.16 3.45 19.88
CA PRO A 73 -2.80 2.41 18.93
C PRO A 73 -3.88 1.31 18.93
N LEU A 74 -4.29 0.85 17.74
CA LEU A 74 -5.22 -0.28 17.67
C LEU A 74 -4.63 -1.44 18.48
N PRO A 75 -5.44 -2.19 19.23
CA PRO A 75 -4.96 -3.19 20.17
C PRO A 75 -4.16 -4.35 19.51
N PRO A 76 -3.26 -5.03 20.25
CA PRO A 76 -2.29 -5.97 19.69
C PRO A 76 -2.90 -7.29 19.21
N THR A 77 -3.05 -7.43 17.89
CA THR A 77 -3.67 -8.59 17.22
C THR A 77 -2.90 -9.91 17.30
N HIS A 78 -1.72 -9.95 17.93
CA HIS A 78 -0.80 -11.10 17.87
C HIS A 78 -0.60 -11.84 19.21
N SER A 79 -1.16 -11.34 20.31
CA SER A 79 -1.13 -12.09 21.58
C SER A 79 -2.26 -13.11 21.59
N LEU A 80 -1.97 -14.36 21.96
CA LEU A 80 -2.99 -15.39 22.22
C LEU A 80 -4.09 -14.86 23.15
N TRP A 81 -3.72 -14.02 24.13
CA TRP A 81 -4.65 -13.37 25.03
C TRP A 81 -5.60 -12.40 24.32
N TYR A 82 -5.06 -11.52 23.47
CA TYR A 82 -5.88 -10.57 22.72
C TYR A 82 -6.76 -11.28 21.68
N LEU A 83 -6.28 -12.37 21.10
CA LEU A 83 -7.04 -13.24 20.20
C LEU A 83 -8.23 -13.90 20.92
N VAL A 84 -8.03 -14.37 22.16
CA VAL A 84 -9.12 -14.86 23.03
C VAL A 84 -10.10 -13.74 23.37
N GLN A 85 -9.60 -12.57 23.78
CA GLN A 85 -10.43 -11.40 24.08
C GLN A 85 -11.25 -10.92 22.87
N ALA A 86 -10.68 -11.02 21.67
CA ALA A 86 -11.36 -10.67 20.43
C ALA A 86 -12.50 -11.63 20.11
N SER A 87 -12.27 -12.94 20.27
CA SER A 87 -13.29 -13.97 20.02
C SER A 87 -14.47 -13.94 21.00
N THR A 88 -14.30 -13.36 22.19
CA THR A 88 -15.31 -13.33 23.26
C THR A 88 -15.81 -11.92 23.55
N THR A 89 -15.01 -11.10 24.21
CA THR A 89 -15.39 -9.77 24.72
C THR A 89 -15.71 -8.77 23.61
N LEU A 90 -14.88 -8.72 22.56
CA LEU A 90 -15.10 -7.76 21.47
C LEU A 90 -16.30 -8.14 20.61
N LYS A 91 -16.48 -9.43 20.32
CA LYS A 91 -17.66 -9.93 19.61
C LYS A 91 -18.95 -9.66 20.40
N TRP A 92 -18.94 -9.92 21.71
CA TRP A 92 -20.04 -9.58 22.59
C TRP A 92 -20.34 -8.08 22.59
N ARG A 93 -19.31 -7.22 22.75
CA ARG A 93 -19.46 -5.77 22.69
C ARG A 93 -20.04 -5.31 21.36
N ALA A 94 -19.58 -5.89 20.25
CA ALA A 94 -20.08 -5.58 18.93
C ALA A 94 -21.57 -5.93 18.81
N GLN A 95 -21.96 -7.13 19.27
CA GLN A 95 -23.36 -7.57 19.28
C GLN A 95 -24.24 -6.67 20.16
N SER A 96 -23.77 -6.29 21.34
CA SER A 96 -24.45 -5.33 22.23
C SER A 96 -24.64 -3.95 21.58
N ASN A 97 -23.73 -3.55 20.69
CA ASN A 97 -23.80 -2.31 19.91
C ASN A 97 -24.38 -2.50 18.50
N ARG A 98 -25.37 -3.40 18.36
CA ARG A 98 -26.16 -3.60 17.12
C ARG A 98 -25.28 -3.96 15.91
N LEU A 99 -24.37 -4.93 16.07
CA LEU A 99 -23.59 -5.50 14.98
C LEU A 99 -24.49 -5.92 13.82
N ARG A 100 -24.20 -5.39 12.63
CA ARG A 100 -24.87 -5.75 11.38
C ARG A 100 -23.83 -5.99 10.30
N HIS A 101 -24.06 -6.99 9.46
CA HIS A 101 -23.27 -7.17 8.26
C HIS A 101 -23.69 -6.12 7.22
N GLU A 102 -22.75 -5.61 6.42
CA GLU A 102 -23.03 -4.56 5.42
C GLU A 102 -24.18 -4.94 4.46
N LYS A 103 -24.27 -6.23 4.09
CA LYS A 103 -25.31 -6.82 3.22
C LYS A 103 -26.73 -6.60 3.73
N ASP A 104 -26.88 -6.56 5.05
CA ASP A 104 -28.17 -6.41 5.70
C ASP A 104 -28.60 -4.94 5.82
N ILE A 105 -27.73 -4.02 5.40
CA ILE A 105 -27.92 -2.57 5.50
C ILE A 105 -28.39 -2.05 4.14
N ARG A 106 -29.60 -1.46 4.14
CA ARG A 106 -30.12 -0.76 2.96
C ARG A 106 -29.49 0.62 2.86
N TRP A 107 -28.31 0.70 2.25
CA TRP A 107 -27.53 1.93 2.10
C TRP A 107 -28.21 3.05 1.29
N ASP A 108 -29.32 2.76 0.62
CA ASP A 108 -30.14 3.78 -0.05
C ASP A 108 -31.01 4.58 0.94
N ASP A 109 -31.25 4.05 2.14
CA ASP A 109 -31.89 4.79 3.23
C ASP A 109 -30.87 5.73 3.88
N LYS A 110 -31.25 7.01 3.94
CA LYS A 110 -30.45 8.11 4.44
C LYS A 110 -29.96 7.96 5.90
N ASP A 111 -30.67 7.17 6.71
CA ASP A 111 -30.36 6.87 8.11
C ASP A 111 -30.24 5.36 8.39
N ALA A 112 -29.82 4.58 7.39
CA ALA A 112 -29.68 3.13 7.55
C ALA A 112 -28.77 2.73 8.73
N VAL A 113 -27.83 3.61 9.08
CA VAL A 113 -26.81 3.45 10.13
C VAL A 113 -26.78 4.68 11.05
N LYS A 114 -26.62 4.42 12.36
CA LYS A 114 -26.53 5.45 13.40
C LYS A 114 -25.13 5.48 14.01
N HIS A 115 -24.78 6.61 14.63
CA HIS A 115 -23.54 6.72 15.39
C HIS A 115 -23.47 5.63 16.47
N GLY A 116 -22.36 4.90 16.53
CA GLY A 116 -22.13 3.78 17.46
C GLY A 116 -22.58 2.41 16.95
N ASP A 117 -23.28 2.33 15.80
CA ASP A 117 -23.61 1.04 15.19
C ASP A 117 -22.32 0.32 14.75
N MET A 118 -22.25 -1.01 14.93
CA MET A 118 -21.10 -1.80 14.52
C MET A 118 -21.34 -2.44 13.16
N ILE A 119 -20.48 -2.18 12.18
CA ILE A 119 -20.63 -2.67 10.81
C ILE A 119 -19.58 -3.72 10.51
N GLU A 120 -20.02 -4.91 10.12
CA GLU A 120 -19.17 -6.00 9.64
C GLU A 120 -19.09 -6.02 8.11
N ALA A 121 -17.89 -5.95 7.56
CA ALA A 121 -17.62 -6.09 6.13
C ALA A 121 -16.22 -6.66 5.92
N TRP A 122 -16.05 -7.59 4.96
CA TRP A 122 -14.73 -8.14 4.58
C TRP A 122 -13.87 -8.64 5.76
N ASP A 123 -14.47 -9.42 6.67
CA ASP A 123 -13.87 -9.94 7.92
C ASP A 123 -13.49 -8.90 8.98
N ARG A 124 -14.00 -7.68 8.84
CA ARG A 124 -13.65 -6.51 9.67
C ARG A 124 -14.88 -5.93 10.32
N ILE A 125 -14.76 -5.51 11.57
CA ILE A 125 -15.85 -4.88 12.33
C ILE A 125 -15.44 -3.46 12.66
N THR A 126 -16.24 -2.48 12.25
CA THR A 126 -15.94 -1.05 12.38
C THR A 126 -17.11 -0.31 13.00
N GLU A 127 -16.86 0.51 14.03
CA GLU A 127 -17.87 1.41 14.58
C GLU A 127 -18.24 2.51 13.58
N TRP A 128 -19.52 2.78 13.37
CA TRP A 128 -19.98 3.87 12.52
C TRP A 128 -19.98 5.18 13.29
N ASP A 129 -19.18 6.16 12.85
CA ASP A 129 -19.03 7.45 13.54
C ASP A 129 -19.07 8.66 12.60
N SER A 130 -18.84 9.86 13.15
CA SER A 130 -18.88 11.13 12.40
C SER A 130 -17.84 11.24 11.28
N GLN A 131 -16.77 10.44 11.32
CA GLN A 131 -15.70 10.42 10.31
C GLN A 131 -16.00 9.45 9.16
N CYS A 132 -16.99 8.56 9.30
CA CYS A 132 -17.41 7.67 8.24
C CYS A 132 -17.98 8.44 7.03
N PHE A 133 -17.71 7.93 5.84
CA PHE A 133 -18.31 8.40 4.59
C PHE A 133 -19.50 7.50 4.23
N HIS A 134 -20.67 8.11 4.10
CA HIS A 134 -21.83 7.42 3.55
C HIS A 134 -21.55 6.99 2.09
N PRO A 135 -21.96 5.79 1.65
CA PRO A 135 -21.80 5.34 0.26
C PRO A 135 -22.30 6.35 -0.78
N HIS A 136 -23.46 6.97 -0.56
CA HIS A 136 -23.99 8.02 -1.45
C HIS A 136 -23.03 9.21 -1.66
N LYS A 137 -22.20 9.56 -0.66
CA LYS A 137 -21.21 10.63 -0.80
C LYS A 137 -20.00 10.20 -1.62
N LEU A 138 -19.59 8.94 -1.45
CA LEU A 138 -18.53 8.34 -2.27
C LEU A 138 -18.99 8.21 -3.73
N GLU A 139 -20.26 7.87 -3.95
CA GLU A 139 -20.88 7.83 -5.27
C GLU A 139 -20.81 9.18 -6.01
N GLN A 140 -21.01 10.30 -5.31
CA GLN A 140 -20.89 11.63 -5.93
C GLN A 140 -19.45 11.96 -6.38
N LEU A 141 -18.44 11.46 -5.67
CA LEU A 141 -17.03 11.65 -6.05
C LEU A 141 -16.69 11.01 -7.40
N ARG A 142 -17.46 10.02 -7.85
CA ARG A 142 -17.26 9.34 -9.14
C ARG A 142 -17.45 10.23 -10.35
N LYS A 143 -18.14 11.35 -10.16
CA LYS A 143 -18.42 12.35 -11.20
C LYS A 143 -17.38 13.47 -11.25
N VAL A 144 -16.34 13.39 -10.41
CA VAL A 144 -15.32 14.44 -10.29
C VAL A 144 -13.97 13.88 -10.72
N GLY A 145 -13.43 14.40 -11.83
CA GLY A 145 -12.09 14.11 -12.34
C GLY A 145 -11.03 15.06 -11.77
N ASP A 146 -10.26 15.70 -12.65
CA ASP A 146 -9.27 16.72 -12.30
C ASP A 146 -9.29 17.87 -13.33
N PRO A 147 -10.28 18.78 -13.23
CA PRO A 147 -10.49 19.81 -14.25
C PRO A 147 -9.25 20.66 -14.54
N LEU A 148 -8.45 20.99 -13.52
CA LEU A 148 -7.23 21.78 -13.70
C LEU A 148 -6.22 21.08 -14.61
N ALA A 149 -6.02 19.78 -14.43
CA ALA A 149 -5.13 19.01 -15.28
C ALA A 149 -5.79 18.75 -16.64
N ASP A 150 -7.08 18.40 -16.65
CA ASP A 150 -7.84 18.08 -17.87
C ASP A 150 -7.78 19.29 -18.85
N ASP A 151 -8.09 20.50 -18.37
CA ASP A 151 -8.07 21.76 -19.14
C ASP A 151 -6.65 22.11 -19.64
N ALA A 152 -5.62 21.88 -18.82
CA ALA A 152 -4.24 22.16 -19.21
C ALA A 152 -3.77 21.26 -20.36
N LEU A 153 -4.15 19.97 -20.34
CA LEU A 153 -3.85 19.08 -21.46
C LEU A 153 -4.69 19.40 -22.71
N ASP A 154 -5.95 19.82 -22.56
CA ASP A 154 -6.76 20.30 -23.69
C ASP A 154 -6.09 21.48 -24.40
N GLN A 155 -5.59 22.45 -23.64
CA GLN A 155 -4.85 23.59 -24.20
C GLN A 155 -3.56 23.16 -24.92
N LEU A 156 -2.82 22.19 -24.36
CA LEU A 156 -1.61 21.67 -24.99
C LEU A 156 -1.90 20.97 -26.32
N GLU A 157 -2.96 20.15 -26.40
CA GLU A 157 -3.34 19.48 -27.64
C GLU A 157 -3.73 20.48 -28.74
N ASN A 158 -4.48 21.53 -28.37
CA ASN A 158 -4.89 22.58 -29.32
C ASN A 158 -3.70 23.41 -29.82
N THR A 159 -2.69 23.66 -28.98
CA THR A 159 -1.48 24.42 -29.36
C THR A 159 -0.44 23.58 -30.11
N SER A 160 -0.37 22.27 -29.84
CA SER A 160 0.62 21.36 -30.43
C SER A 160 0.35 21.00 -31.89
N ALA A 161 -0.86 21.29 -32.41
CA ALA A 161 -1.15 21.12 -33.83
C ALA A 161 -0.25 21.99 -34.73
N ASP A 162 0.33 23.08 -34.19
CA ASP A 162 1.16 24.04 -34.93
C ASP A 162 2.67 23.97 -34.62
N SER A 163 3.13 23.11 -33.68
CA SER A 163 4.54 23.12 -33.25
C SER A 163 5.17 21.72 -33.03
N GLN A 164 6.26 21.45 -33.75
CA GLN A 164 7.06 20.21 -33.71
C GLN A 164 7.89 20.04 -32.42
N SER A 165 7.28 20.12 -31.24
CA SER A 165 7.99 19.83 -29.98
C SER A 165 8.11 18.31 -29.76
N HIS A 166 9.32 17.77 -29.93
CA HIS A 166 9.64 16.35 -29.79
C HIS A 166 9.66 15.80 -28.34
N SER A 167 9.46 16.63 -27.31
CA SER A 167 9.50 16.18 -25.91
C SER A 167 8.24 15.38 -25.54
N SER A 168 8.38 14.26 -24.81
CA SER A 168 7.27 13.55 -24.16
C SER A 168 6.87 14.14 -22.79
N ASP A 169 7.71 15.00 -22.21
CA ASP A 169 7.49 15.54 -20.87
C ASP A 169 6.38 16.60 -20.88
N THR A 170 5.18 16.18 -20.48
CA THR A 170 3.98 17.05 -20.43
C THR A 170 4.15 18.17 -19.41
N LEU A 171 4.83 17.93 -18.29
CA LEU A 171 5.06 18.95 -17.27
C LEU A 171 5.97 20.06 -17.81
N LEU A 172 7.02 19.69 -18.54
CA LEU A 172 7.90 20.65 -19.21
C LEU A 172 7.15 21.48 -20.26
N LYS A 173 6.23 20.87 -21.02
CA LYS A 173 5.40 21.60 -21.99
C LYS A 173 4.48 22.62 -21.31
N ILE A 174 3.83 22.24 -20.21
CA ILE A 174 3.00 23.18 -19.42
C ILE A 174 3.85 24.34 -18.90
N TYR A 175 5.05 24.05 -18.38
CA TYR A 175 5.99 25.07 -17.90
C TYR A 175 6.37 26.05 -19.03
N GLN A 176 6.76 25.55 -20.19
CA GLN A 176 7.14 26.37 -21.36
C GLN A 176 5.98 27.23 -21.86
N GLN A 177 4.77 26.69 -21.92
CA GLN A 177 3.56 27.45 -22.28
C GLN A 177 3.23 28.53 -21.25
N THR A 178 3.49 28.26 -19.97
CA THR A 178 3.29 29.24 -18.89
C THR A 178 4.31 30.37 -18.98
N LEU A 179 5.57 30.07 -19.30
CA LEU A 179 6.61 31.08 -19.56
C LEU A 179 6.29 31.96 -20.77
N ALA A 180 5.76 31.36 -21.85
CA ALA A 180 5.41 32.06 -23.08
C ALA A 180 4.14 32.92 -22.95
N HIS A 181 3.33 32.71 -21.90
CA HIS A 181 2.10 33.45 -21.69
C HIS A 181 2.38 34.92 -21.37
N ASP A 182 1.86 35.82 -22.21
CA ASP A 182 1.98 37.26 -21.99
C ASP A 182 1.11 37.71 -20.80
N ALA A 183 1.71 38.41 -19.85
CA ALA A 183 1.03 38.96 -18.68
C ALA A 183 0.05 40.09 -19.02
N SER A 184 0.08 40.60 -20.26
CA SER A 184 -0.84 41.61 -20.79
C SER A 184 -2.27 41.09 -21.09
N LYS A 185 -2.46 39.76 -21.13
CA LYS A 185 -3.78 39.13 -21.32
C LYS A 185 -4.46 38.95 -19.95
N ASP A 186 -5.61 39.58 -19.76
CA ASP A 186 -6.34 39.66 -18.47
C ASP A 186 -6.75 38.30 -17.85
N GLN A 187 -6.79 37.21 -18.64
CA GLN A 187 -7.17 35.89 -18.12
C GLN A 187 -5.99 34.91 -18.12
N PRO A 188 -5.76 34.19 -17.00
CA PRO A 188 -4.75 33.15 -16.94
C PRO A 188 -5.12 31.97 -17.83
N SER A 189 -4.19 31.52 -18.69
CA SER A 189 -4.37 30.28 -19.45
C SER A 189 -4.53 29.04 -18.57
N ALA A 190 -5.11 27.96 -19.09
CA ALA A 190 -5.28 26.71 -18.35
C ALA A 190 -3.93 26.11 -17.90
N CYS A 191 -2.91 26.14 -18.75
CA CYS A 191 -1.53 25.77 -18.38
C CYS A 191 -1.00 26.62 -17.23
N SER A 192 -1.24 27.93 -17.25
CA SER A 192 -0.82 28.84 -16.19
C SER A 192 -1.62 28.64 -14.89
N ALA A 193 -2.91 28.30 -14.97
CA ALA A 193 -3.74 27.94 -13.83
C ALA A 193 -3.24 26.64 -13.18
N PHE A 194 -3.01 25.60 -13.97
CA PHE A 194 -2.44 24.34 -13.48
C PHE A 194 -1.06 24.53 -12.86
N TRP A 195 -0.16 25.27 -13.52
CA TRP A 195 1.17 25.56 -12.96
C TRP A 195 1.08 26.25 -11.60
N ARG A 196 0.26 27.29 -11.47
CA ARG A 196 0.04 27.97 -10.17
C ARG A 196 -0.53 27.04 -9.11
N ALA A 197 -1.33 26.06 -9.49
CA ALA A 197 -1.90 25.09 -8.56
C ALA A 197 -0.85 24.12 -8.00
N ILE A 198 0.19 23.77 -8.76
CA ILE A 198 1.22 22.81 -8.35
C ILE A 198 2.50 23.49 -7.82
N ASP A 199 2.80 24.70 -8.24
CA ASP A 199 3.98 25.48 -7.82
C ASP A 199 3.66 26.29 -6.55
N ARG A 200 3.18 25.60 -5.52
CA ARG A 200 2.79 26.18 -4.23
C ARG A 200 2.69 25.12 -3.15
N ARG A 201 2.66 25.57 -1.89
CA ARG A 201 2.35 24.71 -0.75
C ARG A 201 0.85 24.35 -0.72
N PRO A 202 0.47 23.20 -0.16
CA PRO A 202 -0.95 22.85 0.00
C PRO A 202 -1.70 23.89 0.86
N PRO A 203 -2.96 24.21 0.57
CA PRO A 203 -3.78 25.07 1.40
C PRO A 203 -3.89 24.58 2.86
N PRO A 204 -4.20 25.47 3.83
CA PRO A 204 -4.31 25.14 5.25
C PRO A 204 -5.15 23.89 5.52
N GLY A 205 -4.60 23.00 6.35
CA GLY A 205 -5.19 21.73 6.74
C GLY A 205 -5.21 20.64 5.67
N SER A 206 -4.83 20.93 4.42
CA SER A 206 -4.75 19.94 3.33
C SER A 206 -3.32 19.47 3.05
N GLY A 207 -2.32 20.05 3.72
CA GLY A 207 -0.90 19.67 3.66
C GLY A 207 -0.43 18.90 4.89
N ALA A 208 0.86 18.99 5.20
CA ALA A 208 1.41 18.29 6.37
C ALA A 208 0.86 18.87 7.69
N LEU A 209 0.68 20.18 7.73
CA LEU A 209 0.08 20.87 8.87
C LEU A 209 -1.45 20.71 8.86
N GLY A 210 -2.00 20.25 9.98
CA GLY A 210 -3.45 20.13 10.19
C GLY A 210 -4.08 21.45 10.62
N LEU A 211 -5.41 21.54 10.57
CA LEU A 211 -6.15 22.76 10.95
C LEU A 211 -5.89 23.20 12.39
N ASP A 212 -5.62 22.27 13.32
CA ASP A 212 -5.33 22.62 14.71
C ASP A 212 -4.06 23.44 14.86
N TRP A 213 -3.06 23.21 14.00
CA TRP A 213 -1.84 24.01 13.98
C TRP A 213 -2.15 25.44 13.54
N TYR A 214 -2.88 25.61 12.42
CA TYR A 214 -3.27 26.93 11.92
C TYR A 214 -4.15 27.70 12.93
N ARG A 215 -5.08 27.01 13.62
CA ARG A 215 -5.88 27.61 14.70
C ARG A 215 -5.01 28.09 15.85
N SER A 216 -4.00 27.31 16.22
CA SER A 216 -3.10 27.65 17.33
C SER A 216 -2.18 28.83 17.00
N CYS A 217 -1.76 28.97 15.74
CA CYS A 217 -0.83 30.02 15.31
C CYS A 217 -1.53 31.31 14.86
N TYR A 218 -2.66 31.20 14.16
CA TYR A 218 -3.34 32.32 13.49
C TYR A 218 -4.77 32.58 13.98
N GLY A 219 -5.26 31.81 14.96
CA GLY A 219 -6.61 31.93 15.50
C GLY A 219 -7.68 31.23 14.65
N GLN A 220 -8.95 31.25 15.11
CA GLN A 220 -10.03 30.56 14.41
C GLN A 220 -10.45 31.21 13.09
N ASP A 221 -10.29 32.52 12.97
CA ASP A 221 -10.71 33.25 11.77
C ASP A 221 -9.91 32.83 10.54
N ALA A 222 -8.65 32.40 10.72
CA ALA A 222 -7.79 31.90 9.65
C ALA A 222 -8.30 30.59 8.99
N VAL A 223 -9.18 29.84 9.66
CA VAL A 223 -9.68 28.55 9.16
C VAL A 223 -11.20 28.50 8.98
N ARG A 224 -11.92 29.54 9.43
CA ARG A 224 -13.38 29.56 9.48
C ARG A 224 -14.02 29.45 8.09
N ASP A 225 -13.47 30.20 7.15
CA ASP A 225 -14.05 30.40 5.82
C ASP A 225 -13.49 29.41 4.78
N LEU A 226 -12.74 28.38 5.23
CA LEU A 226 -12.21 27.33 4.36
C LEU A 226 -13.33 26.46 3.77
N PRO A 227 -13.29 26.12 2.47
CA PRO A 227 -14.22 25.18 1.86
C PRO A 227 -14.21 23.82 2.57
N GLN A 228 -15.41 23.26 2.78
CA GLN A 228 -15.62 22.05 3.56
C GLN A 228 -16.31 20.99 2.71
N TRP A 229 -15.83 19.75 2.79
CA TRP A 229 -16.54 18.62 2.21
C TRP A 229 -17.73 18.23 3.11
N PRO A 230 -18.87 17.75 2.56
CA PRO A 230 -20.03 17.30 3.32
C PRO A 230 -19.68 16.48 4.57
N ARG A 231 -20.14 16.94 5.74
CA ARG A 231 -19.61 16.53 7.06
C ARG A 231 -20.33 15.36 7.71
N TYR A 232 -21.62 15.18 7.42
CA TYR A 232 -22.45 14.29 8.21
C TYR A 232 -22.54 12.87 7.64
N PRO A 233 -22.35 11.80 8.43
CA PRO A 233 -22.51 10.43 7.92
C PRO A 233 -23.95 10.12 7.49
N SER A 234 -24.95 10.80 8.08
CA SER A 234 -26.35 10.74 7.64
C SER A 234 -26.61 11.75 6.53
N THR A 235 -27.42 11.37 5.54
CA THR A 235 -27.86 12.27 4.46
C THR A 235 -29.18 12.99 4.77
N LYS A 236 -29.75 12.82 5.97
CA LYS A 236 -30.89 13.62 6.47
C LYS A 236 -30.44 14.93 7.11
N GLN A 237 -29.22 14.98 7.63
CA GLN A 237 -28.65 16.22 8.17
C GLN A 237 -28.35 17.17 7.01
N LYS A 238 -28.85 18.41 7.10
CA LYS A 238 -28.66 19.42 6.05
C LYS A 238 -27.19 19.81 6.03
N GLU A 239 -26.52 19.50 4.92
CA GLU A 239 -25.14 19.91 4.70
C GLU A 239 -25.09 21.44 4.51
N PRO A 240 -24.06 22.12 5.06
CA PRO A 240 -23.92 23.56 4.92
C PRO A 240 -23.70 24.01 3.46
N ILE A 241 -23.23 23.11 2.58
CA ILE A 241 -23.04 23.35 1.15
C ILE A 241 -23.63 22.15 0.39
N ALA A 242 -24.55 22.42 -0.54
CA ALA A 242 -25.22 21.37 -1.32
C ALA A 242 -24.40 20.87 -2.52
N ASN A 243 -23.45 21.68 -3.01
CA ASN A 243 -22.56 21.33 -4.12
C ASN A 243 -21.17 20.93 -3.60
N LEU A 244 -20.57 19.94 -4.25
CA LEU A 244 -19.20 19.54 -3.94
C LEU A 244 -18.23 20.66 -4.33
N PRO A 245 -17.37 21.14 -3.42
CA PRO A 245 -16.42 22.20 -3.74
C PRO A 245 -15.36 21.67 -4.71
N THR A 246 -15.21 22.34 -5.86
CA THR A 246 -14.07 22.15 -6.77
C THR A 246 -13.08 23.28 -6.54
N TRP A 247 -11.85 22.95 -6.16
CA TRP A 247 -10.85 23.95 -5.83
C TRP A 247 -10.21 24.56 -7.08
N THR A 248 -10.04 25.88 -7.06
CA THR A 248 -9.24 26.63 -8.05
C THR A 248 -8.18 27.48 -7.35
N PRO A 249 -7.00 27.67 -7.98
CA PRO A 249 -5.92 28.46 -7.39
C PRO A 249 -6.21 29.96 -7.34
N GLN A 250 -7.09 30.50 -8.21
CA GLN A 250 -7.40 31.94 -8.26
C GLN A 250 -8.32 32.40 -7.13
N GLN A 251 -9.25 31.55 -6.69
CA GLN A 251 -10.28 31.91 -5.69
C GLN A 251 -9.72 32.05 -4.26
N HIS A 252 -8.46 31.71 -4.01
CA HIS A 252 -7.97 31.44 -2.65
C HIS A 252 -6.56 31.99 -2.33
N ALA A 253 -6.05 32.98 -3.06
CA ALA A 253 -4.75 33.59 -2.76
C ALA A 253 -4.63 34.10 -1.31
N ALA A 254 -5.74 34.53 -0.70
CA ALA A 254 -5.80 34.97 0.71
C ALA A 254 -5.76 33.82 1.74
N ILE A 255 -5.95 32.57 1.29
CA ILE A 255 -6.10 31.38 2.13
C ILE A 255 -4.87 30.47 2.03
N ASP A 256 -3.94 30.73 1.13
CA ASP A 256 -2.79 29.85 0.94
C ASP A 256 -1.91 29.75 2.19
N ALA A 257 -1.28 28.59 2.37
CA ALA A 257 -0.27 28.37 3.40
C ALA A 257 0.78 29.48 3.30
N GLN A 258 1.06 30.17 4.40
CA GLN A 258 1.96 31.32 4.38
C GLN A 258 3.40 30.83 4.27
N ASP A 259 4.24 31.57 3.55
CA ASP A 259 5.69 31.30 3.50
C ASP A 259 6.42 31.85 4.74
N ASP A 260 5.74 31.86 5.88
CA ASP A 260 6.31 32.24 7.17
C ASP A 260 7.38 31.21 7.59
N PRO A 261 8.55 31.65 8.09
CA PRO A 261 9.63 30.74 8.49
C PRO A 261 9.22 29.70 9.53
N ALA A 262 8.34 30.04 10.49
CA ALA A 262 7.88 29.10 11.50
C ALA A 262 6.92 28.06 10.91
N GLU A 263 6.05 28.48 9.98
CA GLU A 263 5.19 27.55 9.25
C GLU A 263 6.01 26.55 8.41
N LEU A 264 6.98 27.05 7.65
CA LEU A 264 7.88 26.21 6.83
C LEU A 264 8.68 25.22 7.67
N GLN A 265 9.16 25.65 8.84
CA GLN A 265 9.87 24.78 9.77
C GLN A 265 8.96 23.70 10.36
N ALA A 266 7.75 24.06 10.78
CA ALA A 266 6.77 23.12 11.32
C ALA A 266 6.35 22.08 10.28
N GLU A 267 6.09 22.50 9.05
CA GLU A 267 5.79 21.60 7.93
C GLU A 267 6.95 20.64 7.66
N ALA A 268 8.16 21.17 7.53
CA ALA A 268 9.37 20.37 7.27
C ALA A 268 9.57 19.30 8.35
N GLU A 269 9.30 19.65 9.61
CA GLU A 269 9.44 18.77 10.75
C GLU A 269 8.42 17.62 10.73
N VAL A 270 7.14 17.90 10.42
CA VAL A 270 6.13 16.85 10.25
C VAL A 270 6.48 15.92 9.08
N LEU A 271 6.85 16.48 7.93
CA LEU A 271 7.24 15.71 6.73
C LEU A 271 8.43 14.80 7.03
N ARG A 272 9.47 15.33 7.70
CA ARG A 272 10.66 14.57 8.08
C ARG A 272 10.32 13.37 8.96
N ARG A 273 9.45 13.55 9.96
CA ARG A 273 9.00 12.46 10.83
C ARG A 273 8.18 11.43 10.07
N GLY A 274 7.24 11.85 9.22
CA GLY A 274 6.45 10.94 8.38
C GLY A 274 7.33 10.10 7.44
N GLN A 275 8.34 10.73 6.82
CA GLN A 275 9.31 10.03 5.98
C GLN A 275 10.17 9.04 6.77
N GLN A 276 10.54 9.38 8.01
CA GLN A 276 11.26 8.49 8.90
C GLN A 276 10.44 7.24 9.28
N VAL A 277 9.11 7.37 9.45
CA VAL A 277 8.20 6.23 9.67
C VAL A 277 8.33 5.23 8.53
N PHE A 278 8.33 5.68 7.26
CA PHE A 278 8.50 4.77 6.12
C PHE A 278 9.79 3.94 6.23
N TYR A 279 10.95 4.59 6.42
CA TYR A 279 12.23 3.87 6.47
C TYR A 279 12.40 3.01 7.73
N ARG A 280 11.76 3.39 8.85
CA ARG A 280 11.72 2.55 10.06
C ARG A 280 11.02 1.23 9.79
N TYR A 281 9.92 1.28 9.04
CA TYR A 281 9.05 0.15 8.75
C TYR A 281 9.14 -0.35 7.29
N ALA A 282 10.21 -0.04 6.55
CA ALA A 282 10.25 -0.23 5.09
C ALA A 282 9.92 -1.66 4.63
N GLY A 283 10.48 -2.68 5.28
CA GLY A 283 10.20 -4.09 4.95
C GLY A 283 8.71 -4.46 5.12
N PRO A 284 8.14 -4.29 6.33
CA PRO A 284 6.70 -4.48 6.56
C PRO A 284 5.80 -3.62 5.66
N MET A 285 6.10 -2.33 5.50
CA MET A 285 5.29 -1.43 4.68
C MET A 285 5.29 -1.83 3.21
N LEU A 286 6.46 -2.14 2.62
CA LEU A 286 6.53 -2.64 1.23
C LEU A 286 5.82 -3.98 1.07
N THR A 287 5.87 -4.84 2.10
CA THR A 287 5.11 -6.10 2.11
C THR A 287 3.60 -5.84 2.08
N VAL A 288 3.10 -4.93 2.90
CA VAL A 288 1.67 -4.54 2.88
C VAL A 288 1.30 -3.89 1.56
N LEU A 289 2.10 -2.94 1.07
CA LEU A 289 1.84 -2.23 -0.18
C LEU A 289 1.72 -3.20 -1.35
N LEU A 290 2.60 -4.22 -1.43
CA LEU A 290 2.52 -5.22 -2.49
C LEU A 290 1.29 -6.13 -2.36
N HIS A 291 1.07 -6.71 -1.18
CA HIS A 291 0.15 -7.84 -1.03
C HIS A 291 -1.28 -7.46 -0.61
N PHE A 292 -1.45 -6.33 0.07
CA PHE A 292 -2.76 -5.78 0.43
C PHE A 292 -3.16 -4.67 -0.53
N SER A 293 -2.34 -3.63 -0.66
CA SER A 293 -2.72 -2.42 -1.39
C SER A 293 -2.75 -2.63 -2.91
N LEU A 294 -1.69 -3.19 -3.50
CA LEU A 294 -1.62 -3.43 -4.94
C LEU A 294 -2.40 -4.70 -5.31
N ALA A 295 -2.00 -5.86 -4.80
CA ALA A 295 -2.64 -7.12 -5.16
C ALA A 295 -4.13 -7.18 -4.76
N GLY A 296 -4.49 -6.64 -3.59
CA GLY A 296 -5.90 -6.58 -3.15
C GLY A 296 -6.66 -5.37 -3.67
N GLY A 297 -6.10 -4.16 -3.52
CA GLY A 297 -6.79 -2.91 -3.87
C GLY A 297 -7.11 -2.81 -5.36
N PHE A 298 -6.22 -3.25 -6.25
CA PHE A 298 -6.49 -3.27 -7.69
C PHE A 298 -7.48 -4.32 -8.15
N ALA A 299 -7.96 -5.18 -7.25
CA ALA A 299 -9.03 -6.10 -7.56
C ALA A 299 -10.43 -5.49 -7.41
N SER A 300 -10.54 -4.23 -6.98
CA SER A 300 -11.79 -3.49 -7.07
C SER A 300 -12.36 -3.59 -8.49
N PRO A 301 -13.62 -4.00 -8.68
CA PRO A 301 -14.23 -4.16 -10.00
C PRO A 301 -14.09 -2.91 -10.88
N ARG A 302 -14.32 -1.72 -10.29
CA ARG A 302 -14.30 -0.44 -11.01
C ARG A 302 -12.89 -0.01 -11.41
N ILE A 303 -11.92 -0.14 -10.49
CA ILE A 303 -10.50 0.14 -10.80
C ILE A 303 -9.99 -0.83 -11.88
N THR A 304 -10.42 -2.10 -11.82
CA THR A 304 -10.06 -3.11 -12.83
C THR A 304 -10.54 -2.69 -14.22
N GLN A 305 -11.70 -2.04 -14.36
CA GLN A 305 -12.16 -1.56 -15.67
C GLN A 305 -11.21 -0.54 -16.27
N VAL A 306 -10.65 0.37 -15.48
CA VAL A 306 -9.61 1.31 -15.94
C VAL A 306 -8.34 0.57 -16.36
N LEU A 307 -7.93 -0.43 -15.57
CA LEU A 307 -6.71 -1.22 -15.86
C LEU A 307 -6.85 -2.10 -17.11
N LYS A 308 -8.05 -2.57 -17.44
CA LYS A 308 -8.34 -3.30 -18.68
C LYS A 308 -8.13 -2.42 -19.91
N GLN A 309 -8.57 -1.16 -19.88
CA GLN A 309 -8.42 -0.22 -21.01
C GLN A 309 -6.96 0.20 -21.29
N THR A 310 -6.09 0.03 -20.30
CA THR A 310 -4.67 0.46 -20.39
C THR A 310 -3.69 -0.69 -20.51
N ALA A 311 -4.15 -1.94 -20.34
CA ALA A 311 -3.31 -3.13 -20.16
C ALA A 311 -2.13 -2.91 -19.18
N TYR A 312 -2.29 -2.00 -18.21
CA TYR A 312 -1.19 -1.56 -17.35
C TYR A 312 -0.72 -2.71 -16.44
N LEU A 313 -1.67 -3.42 -15.83
CA LEU A 313 -1.44 -4.56 -14.94
C LEU A 313 -2.37 -5.75 -15.19
N VAL A 314 -3.45 -5.55 -15.96
CA VAL A 314 -4.42 -6.61 -16.26
C VAL A 314 -4.10 -7.18 -17.64
N PRO A 315 -3.92 -8.51 -17.75
CA PRO A 315 -3.79 -9.15 -19.06
C PRO A 315 -5.12 -9.05 -19.83
N ASN A 316 -5.07 -8.65 -21.10
CA ASN A 316 -6.11 -9.08 -22.05
C ASN A 316 -5.98 -10.59 -22.19
N THR A 317 -6.92 -11.30 -21.60
CA THR A 317 -7.28 -12.65 -22.02
C THR A 317 -8.78 -12.61 -22.21
N SER A 318 -9.22 -12.75 -23.47
CA SER A 318 -10.30 -13.69 -23.70
C SER A 318 -9.86 -14.96 -22.98
N VAL A 319 -10.48 -15.26 -21.83
CA VAL A 319 -10.42 -16.61 -21.30
C VAL A 319 -10.92 -17.44 -22.48
N SER A 320 -10.01 -18.15 -23.14
CA SER A 320 -10.41 -18.98 -24.26
C SER A 320 -11.44 -19.94 -23.69
N HIS A 321 -12.70 -19.78 -24.10
CA HIS A 321 -13.77 -20.74 -23.79
C HIS A 321 -13.45 -22.15 -24.35
N ALA A 322 -12.32 -22.31 -25.05
CA ALA A 322 -11.79 -23.58 -25.51
C ALA A 322 -11.16 -24.37 -24.35
N ASN A 323 -11.81 -25.49 -24.00
CA ASN A 323 -11.47 -26.53 -23.02
C ASN A 323 -12.04 -26.39 -21.61
N GLN A 324 -13.33 -26.02 -21.48
CA GLN A 324 -14.07 -26.17 -20.22
C GLN A 324 -14.75 -27.54 -20.02
N ASP A 325 -14.61 -28.49 -20.95
CA ASP A 325 -15.33 -29.78 -20.88
C ASP A 325 -14.52 -30.93 -20.24
N ALA A 326 -13.34 -30.69 -19.65
CA ALA A 326 -12.45 -31.80 -19.24
C ALA A 326 -11.84 -31.75 -17.83
N SER A 327 -12.20 -30.82 -16.95
CA SER A 327 -11.81 -30.89 -15.52
C SER A 327 -13.04 -31.13 -14.64
N GLY A 328 -13.07 -32.29 -14.00
CA GLY A 328 -14.15 -32.70 -13.10
C GLY A 328 -14.45 -31.65 -12.04
N SER A 329 -15.74 -31.51 -11.74
CA SER A 329 -16.31 -30.60 -10.74
C SER A 329 -15.71 -30.83 -9.36
N SER A 330 -14.66 -30.07 -9.03
CA SER A 330 -14.07 -30.02 -7.70
C SER A 330 -14.62 -28.80 -6.95
N SER A 331 -15.15 -29.01 -5.74
CA SER A 331 -15.65 -27.96 -4.86
C SER A 331 -14.54 -27.17 -4.13
N SER A 332 -13.27 -27.40 -4.45
CA SER A 332 -12.11 -26.78 -3.78
C SER A 332 -11.56 -25.55 -4.54
N LEU A 333 -11.02 -24.57 -3.81
CA LEU A 333 -10.22 -23.49 -4.40
C LEU A 333 -9.04 -24.03 -5.23
N PRO A 334 -8.60 -23.31 -6.27
CA PRO A 334 -7.54 -23.79 -7.16
C PRO A 334 -6.20 -23.88 -6.44
N THR A 335 -5.37 -24.86 -6.78
CA THR A 335 -4.00 -24.96 -6.26
C THR A 335 -3.09 -23.86 -6.84
N VAL A 336 -1.93 -23.60 -6.20
CA VAL A 336 -0.95 -22.62 -6.72
C VAL A 336 -0.45 -23.00 -8.12
N GLU A 337 -0.37 -24.29 -8.42
CA GLU A 337 0.04 -24.79 -9.75
C GLU A 337 -1.09 -24.63 -10.78
N GLU A 338 -2.34 -24.86 -10.38
CA GLU A 338 -3.51 -24.54 -11.20
C GLU A 338 -3.60 -23.05 -11.52
N LEU A 339 -3.25 -22.16 -10.58
CA LEU A 339 -3.19 -20.73 -10.86
C LEU A 339 -2.11 -20.39 -11.89
N ARG A 340 -0.92 -20.98 -11.78
CA ARG A 340 0.18 -20.77 -12.74
C ARG A 340 -0.21 -21.25 -14.14
N THR A 341 -0.87 -22.40 -14.24
CA THR A 341 -1.32 -22.98 -15.51
C THR A 341 -2.53 -22.27 -16.11
N THR A 342 -3.45 -21.77 -15.29
CA THR A 342 -4.66 -21.06 -15.75
C THR A 342 -4.31 -19.69 -16.33
N PHE A 343 -3.43 -18.93 -15.67
CA PHE A 343 -3.12 -17.56 -16.10
C PHE A 343 -2.03 -17.47 -17.17
N LYS A 344 -1.36 -18.58 -17.52
CA LYS A 344 -0.27 -18.71 -18.53
C LYS A 344 0.49 -17.41 -18.79
N VAL A 345 0.98 -16.77 -17.72
CA VAL A 345 1.67 -15.48 -17.85
C VAL A 345 3.04 -15.76 -18.44
N ASP A 346 3.23 -15.40 -19.72
CA ASP A 346 4.54 -15.50 -20.34
C ASP A 346 5.55 -14.60 -19.63
N LYS A 347 6.84 -14.91 -19.78
CA LYS A 347 7.92 -14.20 -19.11
C LYS A 347 7.94 -12.70 -19.46
N ALA A 348 7.69 -12.34 -20.72
CA ALA A 348 7.71 -10.95 -21.15
C ALA A 348 6.59 -10.13 -20.49
N ARG A 349 5.40 -10.71 -20.34
CA ARG A 349 4.26 -10.12 -19.64
C ARG A 349 4.52 -9.98 -18.14
N ALA A 350 5.11 -11.01 -17.52
CA ALA A 350 5.54 -10.94 -16.14
C ALA A 350 6.61 -9.86 -15.92
N ASP A 351 7.54 -9.68 -16.86
CA ASP A 351 8.58 -8.65 -16.82
C ASP A 351 7.99 -7.24 -16.97
N ARG A 352 7.04 -7.02 -17.88
CA ARG A 352 6.32 -5.73 -17.99
C ARG A 352 5.58 -5.38 -16.71
N THR A 353 4.81 -6.34 -16.17
CA THR A 353 4.08 -6.17 -14.90
C THR A 353 5.05 -5.81 -13.77
N TRP A 354 6.18 -6.52 -13.68
CA TRP A 354 7.23 -6.24 -12.69
C TRP A 354 7.83 -4.84 -12.83
N SER A 355 8.13 -4.38 -14.05
CA SER A 355 8.57 -3.01 -14.28
C SER A 355 7.55 -2.00 -13.74
N ARG A 356 6.25 -2.19 -13.96
CA ARG A 356 5.22 -1.27 -13.43
C ARG A 356 5.14 -1.23 -11.91
N LEU A 357 5.34 -2.37 -11.25
CA LEU A 357 5.43 -2.44 -9.79
C LEU A 357 6.67 -1.69 -9.28
N LEU A 358 7.77 -1.74 -10.01
CA LEU A 358 8.98 -0.97 -9.69
C LEU A 358 8.81 0.53 -9.92
N GLU A 359 8.08 0.95 -10.97
CA GLU A 359 7.71 2.37 -11.17
C GLU A 359 6.94 2.91 -9.96
N THR A 360 5.95 2.14 -9.48
CA THR A 360 5.18 2.49 -8.28
C THR A 360 6.07 2.57 -7.04
N THR A 361 7.01 1.64 -6.89
CA THR A 361 7.95 1.65 -5.76
C THR A 361 8.91 2.84 -5.86
N GLN A 362 9.38 3.20 -7.06
CA GLN A 362 10.17 4.40 -7.28
C GLN A 362 9.40 5.66 -6.88
N PHE A 363 8.13 5.78 -7.28
CA PHE A 363 7.27 6.90 -6.90
C PHE A 363 7.22 7.06 -5.37
N ILE A 364 6.97 5.97 -4.64
CA ILE A 364 6.98 5.98 -3.17
C ILE A 364 8.33 6.49 -2.64
N LEU A 365 9.45 5.96 -3.16
CA LEU A 365 10.77 6.38 -2.73
C LEU A 365 11.03 7.86 -3.01
N ASP A 366 10.55 8.39 -4.13
CA ASP A 366 10.75 9.79 -4.52
C ASP A 366 10.00 10.74 -3.58
N VAL A 367 8.78 10.40 -3.15
CA VAL A 367 8.01 11.23 -2.19
C VAL A 367 8.45 11.07 -0.73
N VAL A 368 9.02 9.93 -0.35
CA VAL A 368 9.47 9.68 1.04
C VAL A 368 10.95 9.99 1.30
N GLU A 369 11.73 10.38 0.28
CA GLU A 369 13.19 10.48 0.35
C GLU A 369 13.68 11.54 1.35
N LYS A 370 13.33 12.81 1.17
CA LYS A 370 13.73 13.93 2.04
C LYS A 370 12.65 15.01 2.00
N VAL A 371 12.65 15.92 2.97
CA VAL A 371 11.68 17.04 3.02
C VAL A 371 11.74 17.86 1.73
N VAL A 372 12.95 18.15 1.24
CA VAL A 372 13.17 18.91 0.00
C VAL A 372 12.61 18.21 -1.24
N SER A 373 12.38 16.89 -1.19
CA SER A 373 11.83 16.15 -2.33
C SER A 373 10.39 16.56 -2.66
N LEU A 374 9.63 17.09 -1.71
CA LEU A 374 8.24 17.54 -1.91
C LEU A 374 8.11 19.05 -2.11
N ARG A 375 9.24 19.79 -2.17
CA ARG A 375 9.21 21.23 -2.35
C ARG A 375 8.94 21.61 -3.82
N PRO A 376 8.00 22.51 -4.09
CA PRO A 376 7.78 23.04 -5.42
C PRO A 376 8.90 24.04 -5.82
N PRO A 377 9.06 24.32 -7.13
CA PRO A 377 10.13 25.18 -7.66
C PRO A 377 10.26 26.57 -7.00
N SER A 378 9.14 27.28 -6.84
CA SER A 378 9.09 28.64 -6.26
C SER A 378 9.62 28.68 -4.83
N ILE A 379 9.19 27.74 -3.98
CA ILE A 379 9.60 27.64 -2.58
C ILE A 379 11.08 27.24 -2.48
N SER A 380 11.54 26.32 -3.33
CA SER A 380 12.96 25.98 -3.43
C SER A 380 13.80 27.18 -3.83
N ALA A 381 13.33 27.99 -4.78
CA ALA A 381 14.05 29.18 -5.24
C ALA A 381 14.12 30.28 -4.17
N ALA A 382 13.04 30.49 -3.41
CA ALA A 382 13.01 31.45 -2.32
C ALA A 382 13.94 31.07 -1.14
N SER A 383 14.23 29.78 -0.99
CA SER A 383 15.09 29.26 0.09
C SER A 383 16.60 29.33 -0.22
N ASP A 384 17.00 29.71 -1.44
CA ASP A 384 18.41 29.72 -1.87
C ASP A 384 19.05 31.11 -1.64
N PRO A 385 19.96 31.26 -0.66
CA PRO A 385 20.61 32.54 -0.36
C PRO A 385 21.60 32.97 -1.44
N THR A 386 21.97 32.10 -2.38
CA THR A 386 22.93 32.37 -3.47
C THR A 386 22.25 32.69 -4.79
N ALA A 387 20.91 32.56 -4.86
CA ALA A 387 20.17 32.92 -6.05
C ALA A 387 20.31 34.42 -6.30
N SER A 388 20.94 34.81 -7.43
CA SER A 388 20.71 36.13 -7.98
C SER A 388 19.20 36.31 -8.15
N LYS A 389 18.68 37.52 -7.93
CA LYS A 389 17.32 37.86 -8.34
C LYS A 389 17.25 37.69 -9.86
N SER A 390 16.99 36.48 -10.33
CA SER A 390 16.91 36.18 -11.75
C SER A 390 15.68 36.89 -12.31
N ASP A 391 15.86 37.60 -13.42
CA ASP A 391 14.77 38.28 -14.15
C ASP A 391 13.70 37.32 -14.73
N SER A 392 13.81 36.00 -14.51
CA SER A 392 12.81 35.03 -14.94
C SER A 392 11.55 35.12 -14.07
N ARG A 393 10.40 35.41 -14.70
CA ARG A 393 9.08 35.50 -14.06
C ARG A 393 8.65 34.24 -13.29
N LEU A 394 9.26 33.08 -13.56
CA LEU A 394 9.00 31.80 -12.89
C LEU A 394 10.31 31.13 -12.45
N ALA A 395 10.26 30.36 -11.37
CA ALA A 395 11.37 29.51 -10.96
C ALA A 395 11.54 28.34 -11.95
N PRO A 396 12.78 27.96 -12.31
CA PRO A 396 13.04 26.80 -13.17
C PRO A 396 12.41 25.51 -12.62
N LEU A 397 11.78 24.73 -13.50
CA LEU A 397 11.13 23.45 -13.17
C LEU A 397 12.06 22.50 -12.39
N GLU A 398 13.35 22.50 -12.73
CA GLU A 398 14.39 21.65 -12.16
C GLU A 398 14.66 21.95 -10.68
N ARG A 399 14.23 23.12 -10.17
CA ARG A 399 14.30 23.45 -8.74
C ARG A 399 13.23 22.73 -7.91
N GLY A 400 12.21 22.16 -8.53
CA GLY A 400 11.24 21.31 -7.86
C GLY A 400 11.87 20.00 -7.40
N GLY A 401 11.53 19.53 -6.19
CA GLY A 401 12.06 18.27 -5.65
C GLY A 401 11.60 17.04 -6.45
N GLU A 402 12.40 15.96 -6.43
CA GLU A 402 12.10 14.73 -7.20
C GLU A 402 10.73 14.11 -6.88
N GLY A 403 10.29 14.18 -5.62
CA GLY A 403 9.00 13.67 -5.17
C GLY A 403 7.83 14.50 -5.67
N TRP A 404 7.94 15.83 -5.62
CA TRP A 404 6.98 16.77 -6.20
C TRP A 404 6.87 16.55 -7.71
N GLN A 405 8.01 16.50 -8.40
CA GLN A 405 8.09 16.24 -9.83
C GLN A 405 7.42 14.91 -10.21
N SER A 406 7.68 13.85 -9.44
CA SER A 406 7.07 12.53 -9.66
C SER A 406 5.55 12.56 -9.43
N ALA A 407 5.08 13.18 -8.34
CA ALA A 407 3.66 13.29 -8.04
C ALA A 407 2.89 14.05 -9.13
N VAL A 408 3.43 15.18 -9.58
CA VAL A 408 2.80 15.98 -10.64
C VAL A 408 2.81 15.23 -11.98
N ARG A 409 3.91 14.55 -12.34
CA ARG A 409 3.95 13.76 -13.58
C ARG A 409 2.99 12.57 -13.54
N VAL A 410 2.85 11.89 -12.39
CA VAL A 410 1.84 10.83 -12.21
C VAL A 410 0.41 11.40 -12.27
N ARG A 411 0.15 12.59 -11.72
CA ARG A 411 -1.13 13.30 -11.88
C ARG A 411 -1.46 13.55 -13.36
N LEU A 412 -0.50 14.04 -14.14
CA LEU A 412 -0.66 14.24 -15.59
C LEU A 412 -0.81 12.93 -16.37
N LEU A 413 -0.12 11.86 -15.93
CA LEU A 413 -0.29 10.50 -16.46
C LEU A 413 -1.72 10.00 -16.26
N HIS A 414 -2.26 10.13 -15.04
CA HIS A 414 -3.65 9.78 -14.73
C HIS A 414 -4.63 10.58 -15.59
N THR A 415 -4.41 11.88 -15.74
CA THR A 415 -5.23 12.72 -16.61
C THR A 415 -5.19 12.30 -18.07
N THR A 416 -4.00 11.96 -18.59
CA THR A 416 -3.87 11.46 -19.96
C THR A 416 -4.63 10.15 -20.14
N VAL A 417 -4.52 9.23 -19.19
CA VAL A 417 -5.25 7.96 -19.19
C VAL A 417 -6.76 8.21 -19.18
N ARG A 418 -7.25 9.06 -18.26
CA ARG A 418 -8.68 9.43 -18.18
C ARG A 418 -9.19 9.96 -19.51
N ARG A 419 -8.52 10.98 -20.08
CA ARG A 419 -8.93 11.60 -21.35
C ARG A 419 -8.96 10.59 -22.50
N ARG A 420 -7.98 9.69 -22.58
CA ARG A 420 -7.95 8.64 -23.61
C ARG A 420 -9.09 7.62 -23.45
N ILE A 421 -9.38 7.18 -22.21
CA ILE A 421 -10.49 6.26 -21.95
C ILE A 421 -11.83 6.93 -22.30
N MET A 422 -12.03 8.19 -21.90
CA MET A 422 -13.25 8.93 -22.20
C MET A 422 -13.47 9.09 -23.72
N LYS A 423 -12.43 9.50 -24.46
CA LYS A 423 -12.47 9.57 -25.94
C LYS A 423 -12.82 8.23 -26.58
N LEU A 424 -12.28 7.12 -26.06
CA LEU A 424 -12.62 5.79 -26.54
C LEU A 424 -14.08 5.42 -26.21
N ALA A 425 -14.56 5.71 -25.01
CA ALA A 425 -15.94 5.44 -24.59
C ALA A 425 -16.95 6.20 -25.45
N GLU A 426 -16.71 7.48 -25.72
CA GLU A 426 -17.54 8.32 -26.61
C GLU A 426 -17.61 7.74 -28.03
N LYS A 427 -16.48 7.29 -28.57
CA LYS A 427 -16.42 6.67 -29.90
C LYS A 427 -17.23 5.38 -29.97
N HIS A 428 -17.13 4.51 -28.96
CA HIS A 428 -17.90 3.26 -28.91
C HIS A 428 -19.40 3.50 -28.74
N GLY A 429 -19.81 4.50 -27.92
CA GLY A 429 -21.22 4.87 -27.78
C GLY A 429 -21.84 5.43 -29.06
N SER A 430 -21.02 5.93 -29.98
CA SER A 430 -21.44 6.52 -31.26
C SER A 430 -21.54 5.50 -32.41
N ASP A 431 -21.02 4.28 -32.25
CA ASP A 431 -21.00 3.23 -33.28
C ASP A 431 -21.78 1.98 -32.82
N PRO A 432 -23.01 1.75 -33.33
CA PRO A 432 -23.83 0.60 -32.98
C PRO A 432 -23.25 -0.76 -33.39
N SER A 433 -22.20 -0.80 -34.23
CA SER A 433 -21.60 -2.03 -34.75
C SER A 433 -20.48 -2.60 -33.87
N THR A 434 -19.97 -1.82 -32.91
CA THR A 434 -18.96 -2.26 -31.94
C THR A 434 -19.59 -2.97 -30.74
N SER A 435 -19.23 -4.22 -30.48
CA SER A 435 -19.73 -4.97 -29.31
C SER A 435 -19.26 -4.33 -28.00
N LEU A 436 -20.15 -4.21 -27.01
CA LEU A 436 -19.88 -3.63 -25.69
C LEU A 436 -18.89 -4.43 -24.82
N ASP A 437 -18.52 -5.67 -25.20
CA ASP A 437 -17.80 -6.60 -24.33
C ASP A 437 -16.44 -6.09 -23.79
N ASN A 438 -15.85 -5.07 -24.42
CA ASN A 438 -14.58 -4.45 -23.97
C ASN A 438 -14.63 -2.93 -23.76
N GLY A 439 -15.79 -2.28 -23.89
CA GLY A 439 -15.92 -0.82 -23.72
C GLY A 439 -15.93 -0.39 -22.26
N TYR A 440 -15.43 0.83 -21.96
CA TYR A 440 -15.55 1.41 -20.63
C TYR A 440 -16.94 2.04 -20.42
N ASP A 441 -17.74 1.46 -19.54
CA ASP A 441 -19.06 1.99 -19.18
C ASP A 441 -18.93 3.11 -18.14
N VAL A 442 -19.11 4.35 -18.59
CA VAL A 442 -19.01 5.56 -17.74
C VAL A 442 -20.17 5.68 -16.77
N ASP A 443 -21.38 5.24 -17.13
CA ASP A 443 -22.55 5.32 -16.25
C ASP A 443 -22.38 4.37 -15.06
N THR A 444 -21.93 3.15 -15.32
CA THR A 444 -21.71 2.13 -14.29
C THR A 444 -20.44 2.38 -13.48
N ASN A 445 -19.35 2.88 -14.08
CA ASN A 445 -18.05 3.00 -13.40
C ASN A 445 -17.70 4.43 -12.95
N GLY A 446 -18.37 5.45 -13.48
CA GLY A 446 -18.02 6.87 -13.29
C GLY A 446 -16.90 7.33 -14.22
N ILE A 447 -16.38 8.53 -13.98
CA ILE A 447 -15.21 9.04 -14.72
C ILE A 447 -13.99 8.19 -14.32
N PRO A 448 -13.14 7.76 -15.26
CA PRO A 448 -11.91 7.02 -14.93
C PRO A 448 -10.99 7.82 -14.00
N ILE A 449 -10.46 7.18 -12.96
CA ILE A 449 -9.52 7.80 -12.02
C ILE A 449 -10.15 9.08 -11.41
N ASN A 450 -11.38 8.94 -10.94
CA ASN A 450 -12.13 10.02 -10.28
C ASN A 450 -11.64 10.23 -8.83
N GLN A 451 -12.20 11.21 -8.13
CA GLN A 451 -11.84 11.52 -6.76
C GLN A 451 -12.10 10.37 -5.76
N GLU A 452 -13.05 9.45 -6.02
CA GLU A 452 -13.24 8.25 -5.17
C GLU A 452 -12.08 7.26 -5.36
N ASP A 453 -11.73 6.97 -6.61
CA ASP A 453 -10.62 6.08 -6.95
C ASP A 453 -9.31 6.61 -6.35
N MET A 454 -9.07 7.91 -6.50
CA MET A 454 -7.91 8.59 -5.93
C MET A 454 -7.91 8.55 -4.40
N LEU A 455 -9.07 8.74 -3.76
CA LEU A 455 -9.22 8.69 -2.31
C LEU A 455 -8.92 7.29 -1.75
N GLY A 456 -9.55 6.26 -2.32
CA GLY A 456 -9.32 4.87 -1.93
C GLY A 456 -7.87 4.44 -2.18
N THR A 457 -7.28 4.86 -3.30
CA THR A 457 -5.87 4.62 -3.60
C THR A 457 -4.94 5.32 -2.60
N LEU A 458 -5.21 6.58 -2.23
CA LEU A 458 -4.42 7.29 -1.23
C LEU A 458 -4.50 6.59 0.14
N CYS A 459 -5.67 6.10 0.55
CA CYS A 459 -5.81 5.25 1.74
C CYS A 459 -4.96 3.97 1.64
N ALA A 460 -4.91 3.35 0.46
CA ALA A 460 -4.09 2.15 0.22
C ALA A 460 -2.57 2.41 0.34
N PHE A 461 -2.09 3.63 0.10
CA PHE A 461 -0.69 4.02 0.33
C PHE A 461 -0.40 4.53 1.75
N SER A 462 -1.42 4.97 2.48
CA SER A 462 -1.27 5.69 3.77
C SER A 462 -1.77 4.89 4.97
N SER A 463 -3.08 4.77 5.15
CA SER A 463 -3.71 4.06 6.27
C SER A 463 -3.46 2.54 6.19
N ALA A 464 -3.56 1.92 5.01
CA ALA A 464 -3.38 0.47 4.84
C ALA A 464 -2.04 -0.06 5.39
N PRO A 465 -0.86 0.51 5.05
CA PRO A 465 0.42 0.15 5.65
C PRO A 465 0.41 0.22 7.17
N LEU A 466 -0.14 1.28 7.77
CA LEU A 466 -0.19 1.46 9.21
C LEU A 466 -1.09 0.43 9.90
N MET A 467 -2.23 0.11 9.30
CA MET A 467 -3.16 -0.86 9.87
C MET A 467 -2.68 -2.30 9.70
N MET A 468 -2.27 -2.69 8.49
CA MET A 468 -1.97 -4.09 8.18
C MET A 468 -0.62 -4.55 8.74
N MET A 469 0.26 -3.64 9.12
CA MET A 469 1.45 -3.99 9.92
C MET A 469 1.09 -4.68 11.24
N GLN A 470 -0.12 -4.52 11.75
CA GLN A 470 -0.58 -5.22 12.95
C GLN A 470 -0.70 -6.73 12.70
N LYS A 471 -1.09 -7.15 11.49
CA LYS A 471 -1.07 -8.56 11.08
C LYS A 471 0.35 -9.16 11.03
N ILE A 472 1.36 -8.31 10.90
CA ILE A 472 2.79 -8.63 11.00
C ILE A 472 3.27 -8.59 12.46
N GLY A 473 2.45 -8.08 13.39
CA GLY A 473 2.74 -7.96 14.82
C GLY A 473 3.45 -6.68 15.22
N LEU A 474 3.33 -5.63 14.41
CA LEU A 474 3.92 -4.30 14.60
C LEU A 474 2.84 -3.24 14.81
N GLN A 475 3.12 -2.28 15.70
CA GLN A 475 2.23 -1.18 16.02
C GLN A 475 3.01 0.13 16.03
N PRO A 476 2.85 0.96 14.98
CA PRO A 476 3.35 2.33 15.02
C PRO A 476 2.69 3.12 16.15
N THR A 477 3.45 4.03 16.77
CA THR A 477 2.90 4.92 17.81
C THR A 477 1.84 5.87 17.22
N SER A 478 1.00 6.46 18.07
CA SER A 478 0.01 7.45 17.65
C SER A 478 0.63 8.62 16.89
N GLN A 479 1.81 9.09 17.32
CA GLN A 479 2.54 10.16 16.65
C GLN A 479 3.07 9.70 15.28
N GLU A 480 3.62 8.49 15.18
CA GLU A 480 4.07 7.93 13.89
C GLU A 480 2.92 7.79 12.89
N ARG A 481 1.74 7.34 13.36
CA ARG A 481 0.53 7.27 12.52
C ARG A 481 0.13 8.68 12.04
N LYS A 482 0.07 9.65 12.95
CA LYS A 482 -0.27 11.05 12.64
C LYS A 482 0.67 11.65 11.60
N ASP A 483 1.98 11.53 11.79
CA ASP A 483 2.99 12.09 10.89
C ASP A 483 2.99 11.39 9.51
N TYR A 484 2.80 10.06 9.46
CA TYR A 484 2.72 9.33 8.19
C TYR A 484 1.46 9.68 7.39
N ILE A 485 0.32 9.84 8.07
CA ILE A 485 -0.92 10.31 7.43
C ILE A 485 -0.79 11.75 6.95
N ALA A 486 -0.16 12.64 7.73
CA ALA A 486 0.11 14.01 7.31
C ALA A 486 1.02 14.09 6.08
N LEU A 487 2.05 13.24 5.99
CA LEU A 487 2.89 13.11 4.80
C LEU A 487 2.06 12.74 3.57
N TRP A 488 1.22 11.72 3.66
CA TRP A 488 0.39 11.30 2.52
C TRP A 488 -0.74 12.27 2.20
N ARG A 489 -1.26 13.01 3.19
CA ARG A 489 -2.18 14.14 2.94
C ARG A 489 -1.51 15.20 2.07
N HIS A 490 -0.26 15.56 2.38
CA HIS A 490 0.55 16.48 1.58
C HIS A 490 0.82 15.94 0.16
N VAL A 491 1.16 14.65 0.02
CA VAL A 491 1.31 14.01 -1.31
C VAL A 491 -0.01 14.01 -2.08
N GLY A 492 -1.14 13.74 -1.40
CA GLY A 492 -2.48 13.72 -1.98
C GLY A 492 -2.86 15.03 -2.67
N PHE A 493 -2.44 16.17 -2.13
CA PHE A 493 -2.65 17.48 -2.76
C PHE A 493 -1.97 17.56 -4.13
N TYR A 494 -0.68 17.22 -4.21
CA TYR A 494 0.05 17.25 -5.49
C TYR A 494 -0.45 16.19 -6.48
N MET A 495 -1.06 15.11 -5.98
CA MET A 495 -1.73 14.09 -6.80
C MET A 495 -3.11 14.54 -7.33
N GLY A 496 -3.62 15.71 -6.93
CA GLY A 496 -4.86 16.28 -7.45
C GLY A 496 -6.12 15.94 -6.64
N ILE A 497 -5.99 15.49 -5.40
CA ILE A 497 -7.15 15.26 -4.53
C ILE A 497 -7.60 16.61 -3.95
N GLU A 498 -8.92 16.83 -3.95
CA GLU A 498 -9.54 18.07 -3.48
C GLU A 498 -9.10 18.44 -2.04
N PRO A 499 -8.60 19.68 -1.78
CA PRO A 499 -8.15 20.10 -0.45
C PRO A 499 -9.20 19.93 0.66
N ALA A 500 -10.47 20.18 0.34
CA ALA A 500 -11.58 20.01 1.28
C ALA A 500 -11.82 18.54 1.64
N LEU A 501 -11.60 17.63 0.68
CA LEU A 501 -11.67 16.19 0.89
C LEU A 501 -10.49 15.71 1.73
N LEU A 502 -9.27 16.18 1.46
CA LEU A 502 -8.07 15.88 2.26
C LEU A 502 -8.22 16.34 3.73
N ARG A 503 -8.77 17.53 3.96
CA ARG A 503 -9.08 18.07 5.30
C ARG A 503 -10.06 17.21 6.08
N ARG A 504 -10.95 16.48 5.40
CA ARG A 504 -11.94 15.59 6.02
C ARG A 504 -11.37 14.19 6.21
N ALA A 505 -10.90 13.59 5.12
CA ALA A 505 -10.51 12.19 5.07
C ALA A 505 -9.21 11.89 5.81
N PHE A 506 -8.29 12.85 5.89
CA PHE A 506 -6.95 12.64 6.45
C PHE A 506 -6.62 13.66 7.55
N VAL A 507 -7.62 14.21 8.26
CA VAL A 507 -7.37 15.17 9.36
C VAL A 507 -6.42 14.58 10.41
N ASP A 508 -6.62 13.29 10.72
CA ASP A 508 -5.81 12.46 11.60
C ASP A 508 -5.82 11.01 11.10
N ALA A 509 -5.14 10.12 11.83
CA ALA A 509 -5.08 8.71 11.48
C ALA A 509 -6.42 7.98 11.63
N HIS A 510 -7.27 8.41 12.55
CA HIS A 510 -8.58 7.81 12.76
C HIS A 510 -9.50 8.06 11.56
N ALA A 511 -9.60 9.32 11.10
CA ALA A 511 -10.37 9.68 9.92
C ALA A 511 -9.86 8.95 8.66
N ALA A 512 -8.55 8.77 8.53
CA ALA A 512 -7.96 8.03 7.42
C ALA A 512 -8.36 6.54 7.45
N ASP A 513 -8.38 5.92 8.63
CA ASP A 513 -8.83 4.54 8.82
C ASP A 513 -10.33 4.39 8.49
N ARG A 514 -11.18 5.32 8.96
CA ARG A 514 -12.62 5.34 8.60
C ARG A 514 -12.84 5.53 7.12
N THR A 515 -12.08 6.43 6.49
CA THR A 515 -12.16 6.67 5.05
C THR A 515 -11.77 5.43 4.27
N MET A 516 -10.71 4.73 4.69
CA MET A 516 -10.31 3.47 4.04
C MET A 516 -11.38 2.39 4.18
N PHE A 517 -11.98 2.23 5.36
CA PHE A 517 -13.07 1.28 5.55
C PHE A 517 -14.26 1.59 4.63
N CYS A 518 -14.69 2.85 4.58
CA CYS A 518 -15.85 3.26 3.78
C CYS A 518 -15.57 3.13 2.27
N THR A 519 -14.36 3.47 1.82
CA THR A 519 -13.96 3.30 0.41
C THR A 519 -13.86 1.83 0.02
N ILE A 520 -13.33 0.94 0.87
CA ILE A 520 -13.37 -0.50 0.62
C ILE A 520 -14.81 -1.00 0.50
N LEU A 521 -15.68 -0.61 1.43
CA LEU A 521 -17.10 -0.99 1.39
C LEU A 521 -17.76 -0.57 0.07
N HIS A 522 -17.50 0.66 -0.41
CA HIS A 522 -18.11 1.16 -1.63
C HIS A 522 -17.47 0.60 -2.91
N LEU A 523 -16.14 0.49 -2.97
CA LEU A 523 -15.41 -0.04 -4.13
C LEU A 523 -15.71 -1.52 -4.40
N PHE A 524 -15.97 -2.30 -3.35
CA PHE A 524 -16.21 -3.74 -3.45
C PHE A 524 -17.69 -4.15 -3.30
N LYS A 525 -18.62 -3.19 -3.14
CA LYS A 525 -20.08 -3.43 -2.98
C LYS A 525 -20.65 -4.42 -4.01
N GLN A 526 -20.26 -4.29 -5.28
CA GLN A 526 -20.77 -5.16 -6.35
C GLN A 526 -20.40 -6.63 -6.13
N VAL A 527 -19.23 -6.92 -5.57
CA VAL A 527 -18.79 -8.30 -5.31
C VAL A 527 -19.70 -8.97 -4.28
N GLU A 528 -20.13 -8.22 -3.26
CA GLU A 528 -21.04 -8.72 -2.23
C GLU A 528 -22.46 -8.92 -2.75
N VAL A 529 -23.00 -8.04 -3.60
CA VAL A 529 -24.36 -8.19 -4.16
C VAL A 529 -24.51 -9.44 -5.04
N HIS A 530 -23.52 -9.76 -5.87
CA HIS A 530 -23.56 -10.97 -6.72
C HIS A 530 -23.55 -12.28 -5.89
N THR A 531 -23.14 -12.23 -4.61
CA THR A 531 -23.24 -13.40 -3.73
C THR A 531 -24.67 -13.78 -3.35
N ASN A 532 -25.62 -12.82 -3.35
CA ASN A 532 -27.00 -13.06 -2.91
C ASN A 532 -27.92 -13.63 -4.01
N GLN A 533 -27.67 -13.28 -5.28
CA GLN A 533 -28.50 -13.74 -6.40
C GLN A 533 -28.15 -15.18 -6.85
N SER A 534 -26.98 -15.68 -6.46
CA SER A 534 -26.44 -16.99 -6.90
C SER A 534 -26.83 -18.15 -5.98
N GLY A 535 -27.88 -18.00 -5.17
CA GLY A 535 -28.24 -18.93 -4.09
C GLY A 535 -28.65 -20.34 -4.51
N GLU A 536 -28.99 -20.60 -5.78
CA GLU A 536 -29.63 -21.88 -6.18
C GLU A 536 -28.98 -22.63 -7.37
N HIS A 537 -27.99 -22.09 -8.09
CA HIS A 537 -27.31 -22.80 -9.19
C HIS A 537 -25.79 -22.68 -9.10
N ARG A 538 -25.15 -23.65 -8.44
CA ARG A 538 -23.69 -23.75 -8.27
C ARG A 538 -23.12 -24.86 -9.15
N THR A 539 -22.46 -24.51 -10.25
CA THR A 539 -21.58 -25.45 -10.98
C THR A 539 -20.26 -24.88 -11.50
N THR A 540 -19.97 -23.58 -11.40
CA THR A 540 -18.67 -23.03 -11.86
C THR A 540 -18.01 -22.09 -10.83
N LEU A 541 -16.86 -22.50 -10.28
CA LEU A 541 -16.01 -21.72 -9.37
C LEU A 541 -14.96 -20.92 -10.17
N GLN A 542 -15.41 -19.99 -11.02
CA GLN A 542 -14.51 -18.95 -11.55
C GLN A 542 -14.15 -17.94 -10.45
N PRO A 543 -12.99 -17.26 -10.50
CA PRO A 543 -12.68 -16.18 -9.57
C PRO A 543 -13.79 -15.13 -9.60
N ARG A 544 -14.38 -14.85 -8.42
CA ARG A 544 -15.52 -13.91 -8.27
C ARG A 544 -15.12 -12.48 -8.59
N MET A 545 -13.84 -12.19 -8.47
CA MET A 545 -13.20 -10.96 -8.92
C MET A 545 -12.14 -11.33 -9.95
N GLN A 546 -12.34 -10.89 -11.19
CA GLN A 546 -11.30 -10.91 -12.20
C GLN A 546 -10.50 -9.62 -12.02
N GLY A 547 -9.22 -9.74 -11.67
CA GLY A 547 -8.36 -8.59 -11.41
C GLY A 547 -6.88 -8.96 -11.54
N PRO A 548 -5.96 -7.99 -11.44
CA PRO A 548 -4.54 -8.22 -11.67
C PRO A 548 -3.86 -8.97 -10.51
N THR A 549 -4.56 -9.33 -9.44
CA THR A 549 -4.01 -9.96 -8.23
C THR A 549 -3.08 -11.13 -8.55
N ILE A 550 -3.58 -12.19 -9.19
CA ILE A 550 -2.80 -13.40 -9.47
C ILE A 550 -1.66 -13.10 -10.47
N PRO A 551 -1.90 -12.40 -11.60
CA PRO A 551 -0.81 -11.95 -12.48
C PRO A 551 0.29 -11.14 -11.77
N VAL A 552 -0.06 -10.24 -10.86
CA VAL A 552 0.88 -9.45 -10.05
C VAL A 552 1.70 -10.37 -9.14
N LEU A 553 1.07 -11.31 -8.43
CA LEU A 553 1.81 -12.24 -7.57
C LEU A 553 2.74 -13.16 -8.37
N ILE A 554 2.31 -13.62 -9.56
CA ILE A 554 3.17 -14.38 -10.48
C ILE A 554 4.34 -13.52 -10.95
N ALA A 555 4.08 -12.26 -11.30
CA ALA A 555 5.12 -11.34 -11.75
C ALA A 555 6.16 -11.03 -10.67
N CYS A 556 5.82 -11.08 -9.38
CA CYS A 556 6.78 -10.90 -8.28
C CYS A 556 7.57 -12.17 -7.92
N ALA A 557 6.98 -13.34 -8.16
CA ALA A 557 7.52 -14.61 -7.70
C ALA A 557 8.90 -14.91 -8.29
N ASP A 558 9.74 -15.58 -7.48
CA ASP A 558 11.03 -16.14 -7.88
C ASP A 558 12.05 -15.10 -8.39
N ARG A 559 11.82 -13.80 -8.15
CA ARG A 559 12.72 -12.71 -8.55
C ARG A 559 13.82 -12.40 -7.52
N PRO A 560 15.00 -11.94 -7.97
CA PRO A 560 16.06 -11.49 -7.07
C PRO A 560 15.61 -10.27 -6.25
N PRO A 561 16.22 -10.04 -5.07
CA PRO A 561 17.33 -10.81 -4.48
C PRO A 561 16.86 -11.98 -3.61
N PHE A 562 15.57 -12.07 -3.29
CA PHE A 562 15.07 -13.01 -2.29
C PHE A 562 14.52 -14.31 -2.87
N HIS A 563 14.18 -14.35 -4.17
CA HIS A 563 13.57 -15.49 -4.85
C HIS A 563 12.37 -16.06 -4.07
N THR A 564 11.49 -15.17 -3.62
CA THR A 564 10.31 -15.56 -2.85
C THR A 564 9.34 -16.32 -3.75
N PRO A 565 8.97 -17.57 -3.40
CA PRO A 565 8.12 -18.38 -4.28
C PRO A 565 6.69 -17.87 -4.32
N LEU A 566 5.96 -18.18 -5.39
CA LEU A 566 4.54 -17.78 -5.55
C LEU A 566 3.68 -18.22 -4.36
N SER A 567 3.91 -19.43 -3.82
CA SER A 567 3.19 -19.93 -2.64
C SER A 567 3.38 -19.05 -1.39
N ALA A 568 4.52 -18.37 -1.25
CA ALA A 568 4.73 -17.40 -0.17
C ALA A 568 3.98 -16.08 -0.43
N HIS A 569 4.02 -15.57 -1.66
CA HIS A 569 3.25 -14.38 -2.05
C HIS A 569 1.74 -14.58 -1.85
N VAL A 570 1.21 -15.75 -2.21
CA VAL A 570 -0.20 -16.12 -1.96
C VAL A 570 -0.49 -16.20 -0.46
N ALA A 571 0.37 -16.84 0.32
CA ALA A 571 0.21 -16.95 1.77
C ALA A 571 0.17 -15.59 2.47
N ILE A 572 1.11 -14.70 2.13
CA ILE A 572 1.20 -13.35 2.67
C ILE A 572 -0.05 -12.54 2.28
N SER A 573 -0.45 -12.57 1.00
CA SER A 573 -1.65 -11.88 0.52
C SER A 573 -2.89 -12.34 1.26
N ARG A 574 -3.11 -13.66 1.36
CA ARG A 574 -4.27 -14.24 2.04
C ARG A 574 -4.33 -13.84 3.51
N ARG A 575 -3.19 -13.74 4.19
CA ARG A 575 -3.11 -13.31 5.59
C ARG A 575 -3.43 -11.83 5.80
N LEU A 576 -3.01 -10.97 4.88
CA LEU A 576 -3.26 -9.53 4.99
C LEU A 576 -4.67 -9.14 4.52
N LEU A 577 -5.20 -9.80 3.49
CA LEU A 577 -6.52 -9.53 2.93
C LEU A 577 -7.67 -10.03 3.81
N GLY A 578 -7.44 -11.10 4.57
CA GLY A 578 -8.51 -11.82 5.25
C GLY A 578 -9.13 -12.90 4.35
N LYS A 579 -9.91 -13.79 4.95
CA LYS A 579 -10.48 -14.95 4.29
C LYS A 579 -11.48 -14.57 3.20
N SER A 580 -12.42 -13.68 3.51
CA SER A 580 -13.53 -13.32 2.61
C SER A 580 -13.04 -12.65 1.33
N MET A 581 -12.10 -11.71 1.46
CA MET A 581 -11.47 -11.05 0.31
C MET A 581 -10.58 -12.04 -0.48
N ALA A 582 -9.75 -12.83 0.21
CA ALA A 582 -8.88 -13.80 -0.45
C ALA A 582 -9.64 -14.92 -1.17
N ASP A 583 -10.76 -15.40 -0.61
CA ASP A 583 -11.64 -16.39 -1.24
C ASP A 583 -12.32 -15.79 -2.49
N SER A 584 -12.75 -14.52 -2.41
CA SER A 584 -13.34 -13.81 -3.56
C SER A 584 -12.33 -13.62 -4.70
N LEU A 585 -11.05 -13.53 -4.36
CA LEU A 585 -9.89 -13.49 -5.25
C LEU A 585 -9.38 -14.87 -5.70
N ALA A 586 -10.01 -15.95 -5.26
CA ALA A 586 -9.58 -17.33 -5.51
C ALA A 586 -8.13 -17.64 -5.08
N LEU A 587 -7.62 -16.98 -4.04
CA LEU A 587 -6.30 -17.27 -3.48
C LEU A 587 -6.36 -18.56 -2.63
N PRO A 588 -5.59 -19.62 -2.92
CA PRO A 588 -5.67 -20.86 -2.16
C PRO A 588 -5.25 -20.70 -0.69
N ALA A 589 -5.79 -21.58 0.15
CA ALA A 589 -5.29 -21.76 1.50
C ALA A 589 -3.83 -22.28 1.48
N SER A 590 -3.02 -21.78 2.41
CA SER A 590 -1.63 -22.19 2.52
C SER A 590 -1.46 -23.50 3.29
N SER A 591 -0.42 -24.25 2.96
CA SER A 591 -0.01 -25.43 3.73
C SER A 591 0.46 -25.02 5.13
N PRO A 592 0.32 -25.87 6.17
CA PRO A 592 0.77 -25.56 7.51
C PRO A 592 2.25 -25.16 7.61
N SER A 593 3.12 -25.82 6.84
CA SER A 593 4.54 -25.47 6.76
C SER A 593 4.78 -24.07 6.18
N ARG A 594 3.94 -23.64 5.22
CA ARG A 594 4.02 -22.30 4.64
C ARG A 594 3.53 -21.23 5.61
N GLU A 595 2.50 -21.52 6.41
CA GLU A 595 2.04 -20.62 7.47
C GLU A 595 3.15 -20.36 8.50
N VAL A 596 3.82 -21.42 8.98
CA VAL A 596 4.96 -21.31 9.90
C VAL A 596 6.08 -20.46 9.29
N LEU A 597 6.42 -20.70 8.02
CA LEU A 597 7.48 -19.93 7.36
C LEU A 597 7.11 -18.44 7.19
N THR A 598 5.85 -18.14 6.92
CA THR A 598 5.33 -16.76 6.89
C THR A 598 5.43 -16.11 8.27
N ASP A 599 5.11 -16.83 9.35
CA ASP A 599 5.30 -16.34 10.73
C ASP A 599 6.77 -16.05 11.04
N VAL A 600 7.68 -16.94 10.64
CA VAL A 600 9.14 -16.72 10.80
C VAL A 600 9.60 -15.48 10.05
N LEU A 601 9.11 -15.26 8.83
CA LEU A 601 9.40 -14.06 8.05
C LEU A 601 8.93 -12.79 8.77
N PHE A 602 7.67 -12.77 9.24
CA PHE A 602 7.11 -11.63 9.99
C PHE A 602 7.86 -11.38 11.31
N ALA A 603 8.23 -12.45 12.02
CA ALA A 603 9.04 -12.38 13.23
C ALA A 603 10.41 -11.75 12.95
N GLY A 604 11.08 -12.10 11.83
CA GLY A 604 12.34 -11.50 11.42
C GLY A 604 12.23 -9.99 11.13
N MET A 605 11.16 -9.57 10.45
CA MET A 605 10.89 -8.15 10.22
C MET A 605 10.66 -7.40 11.55
N LYS A 606 9.85 -7.98 12.44
CA LYS A 606 9.54 -7.43 13.77
C LYS A 606 10.80 -7.32 14.63
N MET A 607 11.64 -8.36 14.64
CA MET A 607 12.88 -8.42 15.41
C MET A 607 13.83 -7.27 15.07
N THR A 608 14.02 -6.98 13.79
CA THR A 608 14.91 -5.89 13.34
C THR A 608 14.43 -4.52 13.82
N ILE A 609 13.11 -4.33 13.92
CA ILE A 609 12.50 -3.09 14.38
C ILE A 609 12.57 -3.00 15.91
N LEU A 610 12.17 -4.05 16.62
CA LEU A 610 12.25 -4.12 18.09
C LEU A 610 13.68 -3.94 18.59
N PHE A 611 14.65 -4.55 17.92
CA PHE A 611 16.06 -4.37 18.27
C PHE A 611 16.45 -2.90 18.21
N GLY A 612 16.10 -2.17 17.14
CA GLY A 612 16.39 -0.73 17.05
C GLY A 612 15.79 0.08 18.21
N HIS A 613 14.57 -0.25 18.64
CA HIS A 613 13.90 0.45 19.74
C HIS A 613 14.49 0.11 21.11
N LEU A 614 14.74 -1.17 21.38
CA LEU A 614 15.14 -1.69 22.69
C LEU A 614 16.65 -1.65 22.91
N TYR A 615 17.45 -1.69 21.85
CA TYR A 615 18.90 -1.71 21.97
C TYR A 615 19.42 -0.37 22.53
N PRO A 616 20.25 -0.38 23.61
CA PRO A 616 20.66 0.84 24.29
C PRO A 616 21.40 1.84 23.39
N ARG A 617 22.13 1.35 22.39
CA ARG A 617 22.87 2.19 21.45
C ARG A 617 21.94 2.76 20.37
N LYS A 618 21.35 3.92 20.64
CA LYS A 618 20.44 4.63 19.70
C LYS A 618 21.06 4.93 18.33
N SER A 619 22.37 5.16 18.28
CA SER A 619 23.10 5.33 17.01
C SER A 619 23.01 4.12 16.07
N TRP A 620 22.69 2.93 16.57
CA TRP A 620 22.43 1.75 15.73
C TRP A 620 21.20 1.95 14.85
N GLU A 621 20.08 2.42 15.42
CA GLU A 621 18.84 2.66 14.66
C GLU A 621 19.03 3.83 13.69
N GLU A 622 19.63 4.92 14.14
CA GLU A 622 19.95 6.07 13.28
C GLU A 622 20.80 5.64 12.09
N ARG A 623 21.85 4.84 12.31
CA ARG A 623 22.69 4.34 11.23
C ARG A 623 21.93 3.39 10.31
N LYS A 624 21.05 2.53 10.84
CA LYS A 624 20.18 1.67 10.03
C LYS A 624 19.34 2.53 9.07
N LEU A 625 18.70 3.58 9.58
CA LEU A 625 17.85 4.47 8.78
C LEU A 625 18.66 5.24 7.72
N GLN A 626 19.86 5.71 8.06
CA GLN A 626 20.77 6.38 7.11
C GLN A 626 21.21 5.45 5.97
N LEU A 627 21.50 4.18 6.27
CA LEU A 627 21.91 3.20 5.27
C LEU A 627 20.72 2.69 4.44
N ALA A 628 19.54 2.52 5.05
CA ALA A 628 18.35 2.00 4.38
C ALA A 628 17.91 2.86 3.18
N ARG A 629 18.02 4.20 3.29
CA ARG A 629 17.63 5.15 2.24
C ARG A 629 18.32 4.88 0.90
N PRO A 630 19.66 5.02 0.77
CA PRO A 630 20.35 4.78 -0.50
C PRO A 630 20.35 3.31 -0.91
N LEU A 631 20.37 2.35 0.03
CA LEU A 631 20.37 0.93 -0.31
C LEU A 631 19.04 0.48 -0.91
N LEU A 632 17.91 0.94 -0.38
CA LEU A 632 16.60 0.62 -0.92
C LEU A 632 16.41 1.24 -2.30
N ARG A 633 16.80 2.51 -2.49
CA ARG A 633 16.80 3.17 -3.80
C ARG A 633 17.67 2.41 -4.81
N ARG A 634 18.89 2.00 -4.41
CA ARG A 634 19.77 1.20 -5.26
C ARG A 634 19.15 -0.14 -5.64
N LEU A 635 18.48 -0.82 -4.70
CA LEU A 635 17.81 -2.10 -4.95
C LEU A 635 16.72 -1.96 -6.02
N ILE A 636 15.91 -0.89 -5.95
CA ILE A 636 14.87 -0.63 -6.97
C ILE A 636 15.49 -0.30 -8.31
N VAL A 637 16.48 0.60 -8.37
CA VAL A 637 17.21 0.93 -9.59
C VAL A 637 17.87 -0.31 -10.22
N PHE A 638 18.47 -1.17 -9.41
CA PHE A 638 19.06 -2.44 -9.87
C PHE A 638 17.98 -3.35 -10.47
N SER A 639 16.87 -3.51 -9.77
CA SER A 639 15.75 -4.36 -10.21
C SER A 639 15.08 -3.83 -11.48
N PHE A 640 15.23 -2.53 -11.76
CA PHE A 640 14.76 -1.84 -12.96
C PHE A 640 15.81 -1.79 -14.08
N GLY A 641 16.92 -2.53 -13.98
CA GLY A 641 17.96 -2.60 -15.00
C GLY A 641 18.91 -1.39 -15.02
N ASN A 642 19.16 -0.77 -13.86
CA ASN A 642 19.93 0.47 -13.68
C ASN A 642 19.31 1.70 -14.35
N LYS A 643 17.98 1.75 -14.41
CA LYS A 643 17.24 2.87 -14.97
C LYS A 643 16.29 3.48 -13.93
N ARG A 644 15.75 4.65 -14.25
CA ARG A 644 14.63 5.27 -13.51
C ARG A 644 13.52 5.68 -14.46
N THR A 645 12.28 5.61 -13.99
CA THR A 645 11.15 6.16 -14.75
C THR A 645 11.04 7.67 -14.56
N LYS A 646 10.57 8.35 -15.60
CA LYS A 646 10.17 9.77 -15.56
C LYS A 646 8.64 9.95 -15.43
N PHE A 647 7.88 8.84 -15.43
CA PHE A 647 6.41 8.86 -15.44
C PHE A 647 5.80 9.63 -16.63
N GLU A 648 6.47 9.55 -17.78
CA GLU A 648 6.01 10.16 -19.03
C GLU A 648 5.20 9.17 -19.88
N MET A 649 4.27 9.69 -20.66
CA MET A 649 3.57 8.90 -21.68
C MET A 649 4.48 8.67 -22.91
N PRO A 650 4.37 7.50 -23.57
CA PRO A 650 5.08 7.26 -24.82
C PRO A 650 4.65 8.24 -25.92
N VAL A 651 5.61 8.65 -26.75
CA VAL A 651 5.38 9.48 -27.94
C VAL A 651 4.68 8.61 -29.00
N PRO A 652 3.62 9.09 -29.67
CA PRO A 652 3.03 8.38 -30.80
C PRO A 652 4.08 8.23 -31.91
N THR A 653 4.52 7.01 -32.21
CA THR A 653 5.44 6.75 -33.31
C THR A 653 4.68 6.80 -34.64
N THR A 654 4.80 7.90 -35.37
CA THR A 654 4.56 7.92 -36.82
C THR A 654 5.66 7.10 -37.49
N SER A 655 5.32 5.91 -37.99
CA SER A 655 6.11 5.02 -38.86
C SER A 655 7.46 4.48 -38.32
N ALA A 656 7.46 3.25 -37.79
CA ALA A 656 8.41 2.17 -38.10
C ALA A 656 8.20 0.96 -37.15
N SER A 657 8.29 -0.26 -37.68
CA SER A 657 8.06 -1.59 -37.07
C SER A 657 6.60 -2.06 -36.93
N ALA A 658 5.96 -2.25 -38.09
CA ALA A 658 4.73 -3.04 -38.22
C ALA A 658 4.95 -4.57 -38.05
N GLU A 659 6.15 -5.04 -37.72
CA GLU A 659 6.47 -6.49 -37.68
C GLU A 659 6.60 -7.09 -36.27
N THR A 660 6.35 -6.32 -35.21
CA THR A 660 6.25 -6.85 -33.83
C THR A 660 5.10 -6.23 -33.03
N GLN A 661 4.04 -5.77 -33.70
CA GLN A 661 2.78 -5.45 -33.03
C GLN A 661 2.12 -6.74 -32.53
N SER A 662 2.35 -7.06 -31.25
CA SER A 662 1.54 -8.05 -30.55
C SER A 662 0.09 -7.55 -30.47
N THR A 663 -0.78 -8.08 -31.33
CA THR A 663 -2.22 -8.42 -31.16
C THR A 663 -3.21 -7.53 -30.36
N ASP A 664 -2.84 -6.39 -29.79
CA ASP A 664 -3.68 -5.63 -28.84
C ASP A 664 -4.11 -4.28 -29.43
N LYS A 665 -4.90 -4.31 -30.52
CA LYS A 665 -5.37 -3.13 -31.30
C LYS A 665 -6.32 -2.17 -30.54
N GLY A 666 -6.47 -2.26 -29.22
CA GLY A 666 -7.44 -1.49 -28.44
C GLY A 666 -6.94 -0.79 -27.16
N ASN A 667 -5.69 -0.99 -26.75
CA ASN A 667 -5.23 -0.56 -25.43
C ASN A 667 -4.42 0.74 -25.44
N ILE A 668 -4.55 1.53 -24.37
CA ILE A 668 -3.76 2.75 -24.18
C ILE A 668 -2.36 2.39 -23.68
N GLU A 669 -1.35 2.57 -24.52
CA GLU A 669 0.04 2.39 -24.11
C GLU A 669 0.46 3.50 -23.13
N THR A 670 0.96 3.08 -21.97
CA THR A 670 1.37 3.94 -20.85
C THR A 670 2.84 3.75 -20.49
N GLN A 671 3.60 2.94 -21.25
CA GLN A 671 5.02 2.67 -20.96
C GLN A 671 5.90 3.60 -21.79
N SER A 672 6.66 4.46 -21.13
CA SER A 672 7.78 5.11 -21.83
C SER A 672 8.97 4.17 -21.84
N HIS A 673 9.51 3.88 -23.03
CA HIS A 673 10.77 3.13 -23.16
C HIS A 673 12.01 4.01 -22.92
N ALA A 674 11.83 5.33 -22.79
CA ALA A 674 12.90 6.31 -22.63
C ALA A 674 13.29 6.51 -21.14
N HIS A 675 13.58 5.41 -20.44
CA HIS A 675 14.04 5.48 -19.06
C HIS A 675 15.53 5.88 -19.01
N PRO A 676 15.90 7.01 -18.35
CA PRO A 676 17.29 7.39 -18.19
C PRO A 676 18.08 6.35 -17.39
N ASP A 677 19.30 6.10 -17.83
CA ASP A 677 20.27 5.29 -17.08
C ASP A 677 20.73 6.04 -15.82
N VAL A 678 20.89 5.28 -14.74
CA VAL A 678 21.45 5.77 -13.48
C VAL A 678 22.88 5.27 -13.37
N PRO A 679 23.88 6.17 -13.33
CA PRO A 679 25.28 5.79 -13.15
C PRO A 679 25.48 4.96 -11.89
N GLU A 680 26.28 3.90 -12.00
CA GLU A 680 26.57 3.02 -10.88
C GLU A 680 27.88 3.40 -10.18
N ASP A 681 27.78 3.89 -8.94
CA ASP A 681 28.93 4.04 -8.05
C ASP A 681 29.17 2.74 -7.26
N LYS A 682 29.86 1.79 -7.90
CA LYS A 682 30.16 0.46 -7.31
C LYS A 682 30.92 0.56 -5.99
N GLN A 683 31.79 1.55 -5.82
CA GLN A 683 32.59 1.70 -4.60
C GLN A 683 31.71 2.12 -3.43
N LEU A 684 30.88 3.15 -3.62
CA LEU A 684 29.92 3.61 -2.62
C LEU A 684 28.93 2.50 -2.26
N ILE A 685 28.35 1.82 -3.25
CA ILE A 685 27.39 0.73 -3.02
C ILE A 685 28.02 -0.40 -2.19
N THR A 686 29.25 -0.79 -2.54
CA THR A 686 29.98 -1.85 -1.83
C THR A 686 30.33 -1.41 -0.40
N GLN A 687 30.63 -0.13 -0.17
CA GLN A 687 30.83 0.42 1.17
C GLN A 687 29.52 0.36 1.98
N LEU A 688 28.43 0.91 1.47
CA LEU A 688 27.12 0.92 2.14
C LEU A 688 26.66 -0.50 2.49
N ALA A 689 26.81 -1.45 1.56
CA ALA A 689 26.46 -2.85 1.79
C ALA A 689 27.34 -3.52 2.86
N ARG A 690 28.65 -3.23 2.90
CA ARG A 690 29.55 -3.72 3.96
C ARG A 690 29.15 -3.20 5.33
N GLU A 691 28.79 -1.92 5.41
CA GLU A 691 28.35 -1.30 6.65
C GLU A 691 27.00 -1.85 7.13
N TRP A 692 26.03 -2.04 6.22
CA TRP A 692 24.77 -2.70 6.53
C TRP A 692 24.99 -4.11 7.11
N ARG A 693 25.88 -4.90 6.48
CA ARG A 693 26.24 -6.24 6.99
C ARG A 693 26.92 -6.20 8.36
N ARG A 694 27.72 -5.18 8.66
CA ARG A 694 28.30 -5.01 10.01
C ARG A 694 27.21 -4.72 11.04
N LEU A 695 26.29 -3.81 10.70
CA LEU A 695 25.17 -3.42 11.56
C LEU A 695 24.24 -4.61 11.89
N MET A 696 23.92 -5.44 10.89
CA MET A 696 23.11 -6.64 11.09
C MET A 696 23.86 -7.72 11.89
N ARG A 697 25.17 -7.88 11.70
CA ARG A 697 25.99 -8.80 12.51
C ARG A 697 26.05 -8.40 13.97
N GLU A 698 26.13 -7.10 14.27
CA GLU A 698 26.03 -6.59 15.65
C GLU A 698 24.71 -7.04 16.29
N MET A 699 23.58 -6.84 15.60
CA MET A 699 22.27 -7.30 16.08
C MET A 699 22.25 -8.80 16.35
N TYR A 700 22.67 -9.62 15.37
CA TYR A 700 22.65 -11.07 15.54
C TYR A 700 23.57 -11.56 16.67
N ALA A 701 24.75 -10.96 16.83
CA ALA A 701 25.68 -11.29 17.91
C ALA A 701 25.07 -10.96 19.28
N VAL A 702 24.45 -9.78 19.44
CA VAL A 702 23.78 -9.39 20.69
C VAL A 702 22.62 -10.33 21.00
N LEU A 703 21.75 -10.62 20.02
CA LEU A 703 20.63 -11.53 20.20
C LEU A 703 21.08 -12.95 20.58
N PHE A 704 22.16 -13.44 19.95
CA PHE A 704 22.75 -14.73 20.27
C PHE A 704 23.30 -14.77 21.70
N LEU A 705 24.02 -13.73 22.14
CA LEU A 705 24.54 -13.63 23.51
C LEU A 705 23.40 -13.57 24.55
N VAL A 706 22.36 -12.78 24.29
CA VAL A 706 21.17 -12.71 25.16
C VAL A 706 20.48 -14.08 25.24
N ALA A 707 20.31 -14.77 24.11
CA ALA A 707 19.74 -16.11 24.10
C ALA A 707 20.59 -17.09 24.93
N LEU A 708 21.91 -17.10 24.76
CA LEU A 708 22.83 -17.96 25.50
C LEU A 708 22.78 -17.69 27.02
N LEU A 709 22.74 -16.42 27.42
CA LEU A 709 22.62 -16.02 28.83
C LEU A 709 21.26 -16.38 29.44
N SER A 710 20.19 -16.42 28.64
CA SER A 710 18.87 -16.83 29.11
C SER A 710 18.69 -18.36 29.20
N LEU A 711 19.36 -19.12 28.32
CA LEU A 711 19.26 -20.57 28.26
C LEU A 711 20.10 -21.26 29.33
N THR A 712 21.27 -20.72 29.68
CA THR A 712 22.18 -21.35 30.64
C THR A 712 21.58 -21.53 32.05
N PRO A 713 20.88 -20.55 32.66
CA PRO A 713 20.22 -20.73 33.95
C PRO A 713 18.97 -21.59 33.83
N ALA A 714 18.23 -21.53 32.73
CA ALA A 714 17.03 -22.32 32.50
C ALA A 714 17.35 -23.82 32.36
N VAL A 715 18.41 -24.16 31.62
CA VAL A 715 18.92 -25.52 31.50
C VAL A 715 19.49 -26.00 32.83
N TYR A 716 20.26 -25.16 33.53
CA TYR A 716 20.76 -25.48 34.88
C TYR A 716 19.64 -25.77 35.87
N LEU A 717 18.60 -24.92 35.90
CA LEU A 717 17.43 -25.08 36.78
C LEU A 717 16.62 -26.34 36.40
N SER A 718 16.42 -26.60 35.11
CA SER A 718 15.72 -27.79 34.63
C SER A 718 16.48 -29.07 34.99
N LEU A 719 17.79 -29.11 34.80
CA LEU A 719 18.64 -30.24 35.20
C LEU A 719 18.63 -30.45 36.72
N ARG A 720 18.60 -29.37 37.51
CA ARG A 720 18.53 -29.45 38.97
C ARG A 720 17.17 -29.93 39.47
N LEU A 721 16.08 -29.49 38.83
CA LEU A 721 14.71 -29.94 39.14
C LEU A 721 14.49 -31.41 38.73
N PHE A 722 15.01 -31.83 37.58
CA PHE A 722 15.02 -33.23 37.17
C PHE A 722 15.86 -34.08 38.12
N GLY A 723 17.06 -33.63 38.51
CA GLY A 723 17.90 -34.35 39.48
C GLY A 723 17.22 -34.55 40.85
N HIS A 724 16.41 -33.58 41.32
CA HIS A 724 15.66 -33.71 42.56
C HIS A 724 14.46 -34.65 42.48
N TYR A 725 13.84 -34.81 41.30
CA TYR A 725 12.67 -35.67 41.11
C TYR A 725 13.02 -37.16 41.03
N PHE A 726 14.29 -37.48 40.72
CA PHE A 726 14.80 -38.85 40.65
C PHE A 726 15.66 -39.25 41.87
N SER A 727 16.02 -38.30 42.74
CA SER A 727 16.71 -38.59 44.02
C SER A 727 15.75 -38.82 45.20
N SER A 728 14.44 -38.82 44.95
CA SER A 728 13.34 -39.09 45.88
C SER A 728 12.53 -40.26 45.36
#